data_AF-A0A3R7M4V4-F1
#
_entry.id   AF-A0A3R7M4V4-F1
#
_cell.length_a   1.000
_cell.length_b   1.000
_cell.length_c   1.000
_cell.angle_alpha   90.00
_cell.angle_beta   90.00
_cell.angle_gamma   90.00
#
_symmetry.space_group_name_H-M   'P 1'
#
loop_
_entity.id
_entity.type
_entity.pdbx_description
1 polymer ?
#
loop_
_entity_poly.entity_id
_entity_poly.type
_entity_poly.pdbx_seq_one_letter_code
_entity_poly.pdbx_strand_id
1 'polypeptide(L)'
;MTRDPICFEEIQIVQAPGFETGGFSVDDLCSGINVVHGPNAAGKTTLAESLEWLCWPETADERASLVGQLSLNGEAWRVEVDNGRTSYQRDGQEANGPSLPPADQRDRYRLSLHDLLQRDNNNESFAEIIERESAGGYDLSAAYDELGYSDSPSRANRNVVQNAKGAIQELREARNDVSELRQEQNELSRLRSQLEAARRAQERSELLEQAIDYAQARNELEQAESRLDEFPDILEQVDGDEIGRVRSLEDDIDEWVDKKDEAEKTKADAQDRLDEADLPEEGLPTGRIDHLKELRDDLDSAEGRKRDLEGELADAKRQRETSREDIPLDVDTEDLVGLEPVTWKTVSKFAREAEELQSERETREAVQRLLEDGEHPEPDLPTLQRASQSLEEWLAASVSTESNDGSEAFRIATFSAISLASTAVALGLLVHPLLFSILVVAAGIFWYGLRARSQSKDGGDSREPHRESFEKTGLNPPAAWTEDEVRSRLIGLYDAIAAHKLAERRSEWRDSLATDSDTLEQKERDLEKTRTKLQDQLGAAPDASDVELAVISKRVLDWQEAHDEVEGIQESIDTVDEQIETAREDLQAKLDPYGYDDVQSSGEATEAIRNLENREQQRETAQRDLDQATETIQEATEKIDALEADRDEIFVDLNLDPDDHDQLEELCEQVEAYDSAAEAVREAEIRANTEAEELESYPEFEPDLKEQEIADLREDLREAERTAEDFDDLQSRIADIKAEIRQAKSDDQVETALAERDRALDDLQDQLEDDCAAMVGDVLVDHVQEATMETSRPDVFERAREILATITRGRYRLDFDENEAEFRAFDESKQKGLALDELSSGTRVQVLLAVRIAFVEQQEQGVRIPLLLDETLANTDDRRAKTIIESTIELARNGRQVFYFTAQGDEVAKWTAALESTNGVDHEIVDLATVRDVDDSVHIPELESVESFTPKAPTPDGHDHASYGDELAVDSFNPHRGAGTAHLWYLVDDVETLHQLLELGIEHWGQLNNLLQWGNGDLSSVDSDQITIVEENAAALNEFVDAWKVGRGEPVDREVLEASGAVSGNFIDEVTALAESVNGDGRQIVEALHNGEVNRFRSGKADKLETYLEENGYIEPRDTLDQGQIRARVIERYVDEGVSRDEAKDRTDELLSRLGES
;
A
#
# COMPACT_ATOMS: atom_id res chain seq x y z
N MET A 1 -24.06 -15.25 28.28
CA MET A 1 -25.46 -15.46 27.85
C MET A 1 -25.42 -16.48 26.72
N THR A 2 -26.05 -17.63 26.87
CA THR A 2 -26.12 -18.65 25.81
C THR A 2 -26.94 -18.09 24.65
N ARG A 3 -26.32 -18.03 23.45
CA ARG A 3 -27.02 -17.65 22.22
C ARG A 3 -27.84 -18.83 21.72
N ASP A 4 -29.09 -18.58 21.36
CA ASP A 4 -29.99 -19.66 20.97
C ASP A 4 -29.70 -20.09 19.51
N PRO A 5 -29.66 -21.40 19.22
CA PRO A 5 -29.35 -21.88 17.89
C PRO A 5 -30.57 -21.85 16.97
N ILE A 6 -30.31 -21.54 15.70
CA ILE A 6 -31.22 -21.80 14.60
C ILE A 6 -30.97 -23.22 14.13
N CYS A 7 -32.01 -24.06 14.14
CA CYS A 7 -31.93 -25.42 13.62
C CYS A 7 -32.94 -25.61 12.49
N PHE A 8 -32.49 -25.98 11.31
CA PHE A 8 -33.37 -26.41 10.21
C PHE A 8 -33.89 -27.81 10.48
N GLU A 9 -35.20 -28.00 10.35
CA GLU A 9 -35.88 -29.30 10.49
C GLU A 9 -36.30 -29.86 9.13
N GLU A 10 -36.71 -28.99 8.19
CA GLU A 10 -37.15 -29.36 6.85
C GLU A 10 -36.75 -28.29 5.84
N ILE A 11 -36.30 -28.70 4.66
CA ILE A 11 -36.01 -27.80 3.54
C ILE A 11 -36.62 -28.35 2.27
N GLN A 12 -37.45 -27.53 1.62
CA GLN A 12 -38.06 -27.83 0.34
C GLN A 12 -37.53 -26.86 -0.73
N ILE A 13 -36.80 -27.40 -1.70
CA ILE A 13 -36.33 -26.68 -2.88
C ILE A 13 -37.37 -26.91 -3.98
N VAL A 14 -38.14 -25.88 -4.32
CA VAL A 14 -39.13 -25.93 -5.42
C VAL A 14 -38.47 -25.56 -6.75
N GLN A 15 -37.65 -24.51 -6.73
CA GLN A 15 -36.88 -24.03 -7.88
C GLN A 15 -35.55 -23.42 -7.41
N ALA A 16 -34.44 -23.75 -8.07
CA ALA A 16 -33.12 -23.20 -7.79
C ALA A 16 -32.21 -23.35 -9.04
N PRO A 17 -31.07 -22.62 -9.14
CA PRO A 17 -30.05 -22.86 -10.14
C PRO A 17 -29.65 -24.34 -10.24
N GLY A 18 -29.71 -24.91 -11.45
CA GLY A 18 -29.51 -26.35 -11.69
C GLY A 18 -30.78 -27.21 -11.53
N PHE A 19 -31.86 -26.65 -10.99
CA PHE A 19 -33.14 -27.30 -10.69
C PHE A 19 -34.33 -26.42 -11.08
N GLU A 20 -34.50 -26.17 -12.39
CA GLU A 20 -35.58 -25.32 -12.92
C GLU A 20 -36.95 -26.00 -12.94
N THR A 21 -37.01 -27.34 -12.91
CA THR A 21 -38.26 -28.12 -12.82
C THR A 21 -38.05 -29.40 -12.03
N GLY A 22 -38.83 -29.62 -10.96
CA GLY A 22 -38.81 -30.84 -10.16
C GLY A 22 -37.73 -30.86 -9.08
N GLY A 23 -37.69 -29.83 -8.23
CA GLY A 23 -36.82 -29.80 -7.05
C GLY A 23 -37.14 -30.90 -6.03
N PHE A 24 -36.52 -30.83 -4.84
CA PHE A 24 -36.54 -31.90 -3.84
C PHE A 24 -36.74 -31.35 -2.42
N SER A 25 -37.25 -32.20 -1.51
CA SER A 25 -37.31 -31.89 -0.08
C SER A 25 -36.33 -32.78 0.68
N VAL A 26 -35.73 -32.21 1.72
CA VAL A 26 -34.96 -32.93 2.72
C VAL A 26 -35.70 -32.74 4.04
N ASP A 27 -36.27 -33.83 4.52
CA ASP A 27 -37.05 -33.90 5.75
C ASP A 27 -36.19 -34.52 6.87
N ASP A 28 -36.65 -34.41 8.13
CA ASP A 28 -36.02 -35.03 9.31
C ASP A 28 -34.57 -34.57 9.60
N LEU A 29 -34.25 -33.29 9.31
CA LEU A 29 -32.95 -32.71 9.68
C LEU A 29 -32.85 -32.58 11.21
N CYS A 30 -31.71 -33.02 11.76
CA CYS A 30 -31.46 -32.98 13.20
C CYS A 30 -30.79 -31.67 13.65
N SER A 31 -30.94 -31.30 14.92
CA SER A 31 -30.30 -30.10 15.50
C SER A 31 -28.79 -30.22 15.71
N GLY A 32 -28.23 -31.43 15.62
CA GLY A 32 -26.80 -31.70 15.73
C GLY A 32 -26.11 -31.74 14.37
N ILE A 33 -25.71 -32.94 13.92
CA ILE A 33 -24.88 -33.12 12.71
C ILE A 33 -25.65 -33.78 11.58
N ASN A 34 -25.75 -33.10 10.44
CA ASN A 34 -26.36 -33.62 9.22
C ASN A 34 -25.27 -33.91 8.18
N VAL A 35 -24.98 -35.19 7.95
CA VAL A 35 -23.99 -35.63 6.94
C VAL A 35 -24.71 -35.84 5.61
N VAL A 36 -24.53 -34.89 4.69
CA VAL A 36 -25.19 -34.88 3.38
C VAL A 36 -24.22 -35.40 2.32
N HIS A 37 -24.56 -36.52 1.69
CA HIS A 37 -23.73 -37.13 0.66
C HIS A 37 -24.48 -37.40 -0.66
N GLY A 38 -23.71 -37.55 -1.73
CA GLY A 38 -24.23 -37.89 -3.06
C GLY A 38 -23.17 -37.67 -4.15
N PRO A 39 -23.35 -38.20 -5.37
CA PRO A 39 -22.41 -37.99 -6.47
C PRO A 39 -22.30 -36.50 -6.85
N ASN A 40 -21.32 -36.18 -7.70
CA ASN A 40 -21.23 -34.84 -8.28
C ASN A 40 -22.51 -34.53 -9.08
N ALA A 41 -23.02 -33.30 -8.95
CA ALA A 41 -24.34 -32.89 -9.46
C ALA A 41 -25.57 -33.53 -8.78
N ALA A 42 -25.41 -34.20 -7.63
CA ALA A 42 -26.53 -34.64 -6.79
C ALA A 42 -27.34 -33.46 -6.18
N GLY A 43 -26.79 -32.24 -6.17
CA GLY A 43 -27.45 -31.05 -5.62
C GLY A 43 -26.92 -30.62 -4.25
N LYS A 44 -25.78 -31.14 -3.78
CA LYS A 44 -25.11 -30.74 -2.53
C LYS A 44 -24.89 -29.23 -2.43
N THR A 45 -24.23 -28.65 -3.44
CA THR A 45 -23.98 -27.20 -3.53
C THR A 45 -25.28 -26.41 -3.54
N THR A 46 -26.29 -26.86 -4.29
CA THR A 46 -27.60 -26.20 -4.32
C THR A 46 -28.31 -26.26 -2.96
N LEU A 47 -28.18 -27.35 -2.21
CA LEU A 47 -28.73 -27.47 -0.85
C LEU A 47 -28.00 -26.56 0.14
N ALA A 48 -26.67 -26.49 0.08
CA ALA A 48 -25.87 -25.57 0.87
C ALA A 48 -26.23 -24.10 0.58
N GLU A 49 -26.34 -23.74 -0.70
CA GLU A 49 -26.81 -22.40 -1.13
C GLU A 49 -28.23 -22.13 -0.67
N SER A 50 -29.12 -23.14 -0.69
CA SER A 50 -30.50 -22.99 -0.24
C SER A 50 -30.60 -22.77 1.27
N LEU A 51 -29.76 -23.44 2.07
CA LEU A 51 -29.61 -23.19 3.51
C LEU A 51 -29.18 -21.73 3.76
N GLU A 52 -28.19 -21.25 3.02
CA GLU A 52 -27.73 -19.85 3.10
C GLU A 52 -28.83 -18.88 2.67
N TRP A 53 -29.55 -19.15 1.58
CA TRP A 53 -30.65 -18.30 1.11
C TRP A 53 -31.83 -18.24 2.08
N LEU A 54 -32.08 -19.29 2.87
CA LEU A 54 -33.11 -19.25 3.90
C LEU A 54 -32.70 -18.40 5.11
N CYS A 55 -31.40 -18.31 5.41
CA CYS A 55 -30.83 -17.38 6.39
C CYS A 55 -30.76 -15.94 5.85
N TRP A 56 -30.30 -15.75 4.61
CA TRP A 56 -30.15 -14.43 3.95
C TRP A 56 -30.90 -14.36 2.62
N PRO A 57 -32.24 -14.23 2.66
CA PRO A 57 -33.01 -14.28 1.43
C PRO A 57 -32.78 -13.14 0.46
N GLU A 58 -32.26 -11.98 0.89
CA GLU A 58 -31.84 -10.91 -0.01
C GLU A 58 -30.74 -11.34 -0.99
N THR A 59 -30.01 -12.43 -0.69
CA THR A 59 -28.97 -13.00 -1.56
C THR A 59 -29.46 -14.15 -2.43
N ALA A 60 -30.75 -14.50 -2.33
CA ALA A 60 -31.35 -15.56 -3.12
C ALA A 60 -31.42 -15.20 -4.61
N ASP A 61 -31.23 -16.19 -5.48
CA ASP A 61 -31.43 -16.03 -6.91
C ASP A 61 -32.86 -15.57 -7.22
N GLU A 62 -33.02 -14.67 -8.20
CA GLU A 62 -34.33 -14.12 -8.58
C GLU A 62 -35.36 -15.18 -8.98
N ARG A 63 -34.92 -16.40 -9.33
CA ARG A 63 -35.77 -17.53 -9.72
C ARG A 63 -35.84 -18.61 -8.65
N ALA A 64 -35.23 -18.40 -7.49
CA ALA A 64 -35.30 -19.34 -6.38
C ALA A 64 -36.70 -19.35 -5.75
N SER A 65 -37.19 -20.57 -5.50
CA SER A 65 -38.42 -20.82 -4.76
C SER A 65 -38.12 -21.92 -3.73
N LEU A 66 -38.11 -21.53 -2.45
CA LEU A 66 -37.62 -22.34 -1.33
C LEU A 66 -38.57 -22.19 -0.14
N VAL A 67 -38.73 -23.27 0.63
CA VAL A 67 -39.43 -23.25 1.91
C VAL A 67 -38.55 -23.94 2.94
N GLY A 68 -38.25 -23.24 4.04
CA GLY A 68 -37.52 -23.78 5.18
C GLY A 68 -38.41 -23.81 6.43
N GLN A 69 -38.39 -24.91 7.17
CA GLN A 69 -38.86 -24.97 8.54
C GLN A 69 -37.66 -24.96 9.48
N LEU A 70 -37.64 -24.00 10.41
CA LEU A 70 -36.56 -23.84 11.38
C LEU A 70 -37.13 -23.66 12.80
N SER A 71 -36.39 -24.11 13.79
CA SER A 71 -36.68 -23.87 15.21
C SER A 71 -35.75 -22.81 15.76
N LEU A 72 -36.28 -21.83 16.50
CA LEU A 72 -35.52 -20.83 17.25
C LEU A 72 -36.20 -20.63 18.61
N ASN A 73 -35.47 -20.84 19.71
CA ASN A 73 -35.98 -20.72 21.09
C ASN A 73 -37.18 -21.64 21.40
N GLY A 74 -37.31 -22.76 20.69
CA GLY A 74 -38.47 -23.65 20.77
C GLY A 74 -39.73 -23.11 20.08
N GLU A 75 -39.65 -21.98 19.37
CA GLU A 75 -40.70 -21.47 18.48
C GLU A 75 -40.49 -22.04 17.07
N ALA A 76 -41.59 -22.40 16.39
CA ALA A 76 -41.52 -22.94 15.03
C ALA A 76 -41.61 -21.80 14.01
N TRP A 77 -40.61 -21.71 13.13
CA TRP A 77 -40.50 -20.72 12.08
C TRP A 77 -40.60 -21.36 10.71
N ARG A 78 -41.31 -20.68 9.81
CA ARG A 78 -41.40 -21.05 8.41
C ARG A 78 -40.96 -19.86 7.57
N VAL A 79 -39.92 -20.07 6.75
CA VAL A 79 -39.36 -19.07 5.84
C VAL A 79 -39.70 -19.50 4.42
N GLU A 80 -40.41 -18.66 3.68
CA GLU A 80 -40.68 -18.89 2.26
C GLU A 80 -39.98 -17.81 1.45
N VAL A 81 -39.16 -18.24 0.48
CA VAL A 81 -38.49 -17.39 -0.49
C VAL A 81 -39.10 -17.70 -1.86
N ASP A 82 -39.72 -16.73 -2.52
CA ASP A 82 -40.31 -16.90 -3.84
C ASP A 82 -40.02 -15.68 -4.72
N ASN A 83 -39.19 -15.86 -5.75
CA ASN A 83 -38.83 -14.83 -6.72
C ASN A 83 -38.36 -13.51 -6.08
N GLY A 84 -37.43 -13.60 -5.11
CA GLY A 84 -36.89 -12.45 -4.39
C GLY A 84 -37.84 -11.83 -3.36
N ARG A 85 -38.98 -12.46 -3.06
CA ARG A 85 -39.86 -12.07 -1.95
C ARG A 85 -39.74 -13.07 -0.81
N THR A 86 -39.66 -12.54 0.40
CA THR A 86 -39.66 -13.32 1.64
C THR A 86 -40.97 -13.22 2.37
N SER A 87 -41.36 -14.31 3.00
CA SER A 87 -42.34 -14.29 4.07
C SER A 87 -41.86 -15.14 5.24
N TYR A 88 -42.13 -14.66 6.44
CA TYR A 88 -41.79 -15.32 7.69
C TYR A 88 -43.08 -15.61 8.45
N GLN A 89 -43.24 -16.84 8.90
CA GLN A 89 -44.29 -17.22 9.84
C GLN A 89 -43.66 -17.76 11.11
N ARG A 90 -44.21 -17.35 12.26
CA ARG A 90 -43.83 -17.79 13.60
C ARG A 90 -45.04 -18.39 14.28
N ASP A 91 -44.97 -19.67 14.63
CA ASP A 91 -46.09 -20.49 15.11
C ASP A 91 -47.36 -20.35 14.22
N GLY A 92 -47.15 -20.22 12.90
CA GLY A 92 -48.21 -20.07 11.90
C GLY A 92 -48.82 -18.67 11.79
N GLN A 93 -48.23 -17.64 12.40
CA GLN A 93 -48.63 -16.22 12.25
C GLN A 93 -47.57 -15.42 11.50
N GLU A 94 -47.97 -14.49 10.63
CA GLU A 94 -47.02 -13.59 9.95
C GLU A 94 -46.18 -12.80 10.96
N ALA A 95 -44.86 -12.82 10.76
CA ALA A 95 -43.88 -12.15 11.60
C ALA A 95 -42.83 -11.44 10.74
N ASN A 96 -42.01 -10.60 11.39
CA ASN A 96 -40.74 -10.15 10.80
C ASN A 96 -39.70 -11.25 11.00
N GLY A 97 -38.70 -11.34 10.12
CA GLY A 97 -37.62 -12.31 10.22
C GLY A 97 -36.83 -12.21 11.53
N PRO A 98 -36.13 -13.29 11.93
CA PRO A 98 -35.24 -13.27 13.09
C PRO A 98 -34.09 -12.28 12.87
N SER A 99 -33.52 -11.76 13.96
CA SER A 99 -32.38 -10.84 13.91
C SER A 99 -31.11 -11.61 13.55
N LEU A 100 -30.75 -11.62 12.28
CA LEU A 100 -29.56 -12.30 11.76
C LEU A 100 -28.43 -11.28 11.49
N PRO A 101 -27.16 -11.72 11.48
CA PRO A 101 -26.05 -10.92 10.99
C PRO A 101 -26.28 -10.48 9.54
N PRO A 102 -25.69 -9.36 9.09
CA PRO A 102 -25.90 -8.88 7.74
C PRO A 102 -25.29 -9.82 6.68
N ALA A 103 -25.86 -9.78 5.47
CA ALA A 103 -25.61 -10.76 4.42
C ALA A 103 -24.18 -10.78 3.86
N ASP A 104 -23.44 -9.68 4.01
CA ASP A 104 -22.01 -9.55 3.68
C ASP A 104 -21.10 -10.44 4.53
N GLN A 105 -21.66 -11.06 5.58
CA GLN A 105 -20.96 -11.98 6.48
C GLN A 105 -21.29 -13.46 6.20
N ARG A 106 -22.16 -13.74 5.23
CA ARG A 106 -22.64 -15.10 4.88
C ARG A 106 -21.51 -16.08 4.60
N ASP A 107 -20.51 -15.67 3.82
CA ASP A 107 -19.41 -16.54 3.38
C ASP A 107 -18.59 -17.10 4.56
N ARG A 108 -18.71 -16.50 5.75
CA ARG A 108 -18.03 -16.91 6.98
C ARG A 108 -18.61 -18.20 7.57
N TYR A 109 -19.86 -18.54 7.26
CA TYR A 109 -20.57 -19.73 7.75
C TYR A 109 -20.33 -20.97 6.89
N ARG A 110 -19.74 -20.80 5.70
CA ARG A 110 -19.27 -21.89 4.84
C ARG A 110 -17.77 -22.10 5.03
N LEU A 111 -17.40 -23.28 5.50
CA LEU A 111 -16.02 -23.63 5.84
C LEU A 111 -15.48 -24.66 4.83
N SER A 112 -14.62 -24.19 3.94
CA SER A 112 -13.75 -25.04 3.11
C SER A 112 -12.41 -25.19 3.82
N LEU A 113 -12.26 -26.24 4.63
CA LEU A 113 -11.02 -26.50 5.37
C LEU A 113 -9.84 -26.84 4.43
N HIS A 114 -10.11 -27.20 3.17
CA HIS A 114 -9.07 -27.45 2.18
C HIS A 114 -8.34 -26.16 1.74
N ASP A 115 -9.06 -25.02 1.64
CA ASP A 115 -8.47 -23.71 1.32
C ASP A 115 -7.58 -23.17 2.45
N LEU A 116 -7.90 -23.56 3.69
CA LEU A 116 -7.11 -23.27 4.89
C LEU A 116 -5.82 -24.11 4.97
N LEU A 117 -5.76 -25.25 4.27
CA LEU A 117 -4.68 -26.24 4.34
C LEU A 117 -3.77 -26.28 3.11
N GLN A 118 -4.25 -25.89 1.91
CA GLN A 118 -3.42 -25.89 0.69
C GLN A 118 -2.39 -24.76 0.64
N ARG A 119 -2.48 -23.76 1.51
CA ARG A 119 -1.61 -22.56 1.48
C ARG A 119 -0.21 -22.75 2.06
N ASP A 120 0.12 -23.95 2.59
CA ASP A 120 1.50 -24.35 2.95
C ASP A 120 2.50 -24.28 1.75
N ASN A 121 2.02 -24.10 0.50
CA ASN A 121 2.85 -23.94 -0.70
C ASN A 121 3.15 -22.48 -1.09
N ASN A 122 2.49 -21.51 -0.47
CA ASN A 122 2.84 -20.10 -0.58
C ASN A 122 3.75 -19.77 0.62
N ASN A 123 4.76 -18.92 0.48
CA ASN A 123 5.73 -18.56 1.55
C ASN A 123 5.09 -17.83 2.78
N GLU A 124 3.79 -17.96 3.00
CA GLU A 124 3.01 -17.34 4.08
C GLU A 124 3.22 -18.11 5.39
N SER A 125 3.44 -17.41 6.50
CA SER A 125 3.60 -18.03 7.81
C SER A 125 2.25 -18.43 8.43
N PHE A 126 2.22 -19.44 9.30
CA PHE A 126 0.97 -19.83 9.98
C PHE A 126 0.39 -18.69 10.84
N ALA A 127 1.21 -17.74 11.28
CA ALA A 127 0.78 -16.55 12.01
C ALA A 127 0.00 -15.56 11.12
N GLU A 128 0.45 -15.32 9.88
CA GLU A 128 -0.25 -14.49 8.89
C GLU A 128 -1.63 -15.07 8.54
N ILE A 129 -1.73 -16.40 8.46
CA ILE A 129 -3.01 -17.10 8.25
C ILE A 129 -3.96 -16.84 9.43
N ILE A 130 -3.48 -16.96 10.68
CA ILE A 130 -4.30 -16.70 11.88
C ILE A 130 -4.72 -15.23 11.95
N GLU A 131 -3.83 -14.30 11.60
CA GLU A 131 -4.13 -12.88 11.52
C GLU A 131 -5.25 -12.60 10.53
N ARG A 132 -5.16 -13.13 9.31
CA ARG A 132 -6.20 -13.01 8.28
C ARG A 132 -7.53 -13.61 8.74
N GLU A 133 -7.54 -14.82 9.30
CA GLU A 133 -8.78 -15.46 9.76
C GLU A 133 -9.40 -14.70 10.96
N SER A 134 -8.57 -14.10 11.83
CA SER A 134 -9.04 -13.23 12.93
C SER A 134 -9.62 -11.90 12.46
N ALA A 135 -9.27 -11.46 11.24
CA ALA A 135 -9.86 -10.30 10.55
C ALA A 135 -11.02 -10.68 9.60
N GLY A 136 -11.44 -11.95 9.61
CA GLY A 136 -12.59 -12.43 8.83
C GLY A 136 -12.29 -12.99 7.45
N GLY A 137 -11.03 -13.38 7.21
CA GLY A 137 -10.61 -14.15 6.04
C GLY A 137 -10.18 -13.31 4.83
N TYR A 138 -10.23 -11.98 4.92
CA TYR A 138 -9.83 -11.07 3.85
C TYR A 138 -8.35 -10.73 3.89
N ASP A 139 -7.70 -10.81 2.74
CA ASP A 139 -6.28 -10.49 2.59
C ASP A 139 -6.14 -9.02 2.20
N LEU A 140 -6.03 -8.14 3.21
CA LEU A 140 -5.90 -6.69 2.99
C LEU A 140 -4.59 -6.34 2.28
N SER A 141 -3.52 -7.11 2.50
CA SER A 141 -2.24 -6.94 1.81
C SER A 141 -2.35 -7.28 0.33
N ALA A 142 -3.01 -8.39 -0.01
CA ALA A 142 -3.29 -8.72 -1.41
C ALA A 142 -4.23 -7.71 -2.06
N ALA A 143 -5.22 -7.18 -1.33
CA ALA A 143 -6.09 -6.12 -1.83
C ALA A 143 -5.31 -4.81 -2.07
N TYR A 144 -4.40 -4.45 -1.15
CA TYR A 144 -3.49 -3.31 -1.28
C TYR A 144 -2.65 -3.40 -2.56
N ASP A 145 -2.04 -4.56 -2.78
CA ASP A 145 -1.20 -4.82 -3.95
C ASP A 145 -2.00 -4.85 -5.27
N GLU A 146 -3.15 -5.55 -5.30
CA GLU A 146 -4.00 -5.68 -6.49
C GLU A 146 -4.65 -4.33 -6.88
N LEU A 147 -4.98 -3.49 -5.90
CA LEU A 147 -5.52 -2.15 -6.12
C LEU A 147 -4.43 -1.10 -6.41
N GLY A 148 -3.15 -1.47 -6.32
CA GLY A 148 -2.02 -0.61 -6.64
C GLY A 148 -1.85 0.57 -5.69
N TYR A 149 -2.20 0.39 -4.41
CA TYR A 149 -2.02 1.42 -3.39
C TYR A 149 -0.55 1.62 -3.03
N SER A 150 -0.21 2.82 -2.58
CA SER A 150 1.18 3.17 -2.25
C SER A 150 1.23 4.30 -1.22
N ASP A 151 2.20 4.20 -0.31
CA ASP A 151 2.51 5.21 0.70
C ASP A 151 3.18 6.48 0.14
N SER A 152 3.51 6.49 -1.15
CA SER A 152 4.30 7.53 -1.80
C SER A 152 3.79 7.81 -3.23
N PRO A 153 3.93 9.06 -3.72
CA PRO A 153 3.71 9.35 -5.13
C PRO A 153 4.61 8.49 -6.01
N SER A 154 4.11 8.04 -7.17
CA SER A 154 4.86 7.10 -8.01
C SER A 154 6.19 7.71 -8.50
N ARG A 155 7.31 7.00 -8.30
CA ARG A 155 8.64 7.44 -8.78
C ARG A 155 8.81 7.33 -10.30
N ALA A 156 7.87 6.71 -11.01
CA ALA A 156 7.86 6.62 -12.48
C ALA A 156 7.57 7.99 -13.16
N ASN A 157 7.20 9.01 -12.38
CA ASN A 157 6.52 10.22 -12.84
C ASN A 157 7.42 11.43 -13.13
N ARG A 158 8.75 11.30 -13.05
CA ARG A 158 9.66 12.41 -13.42
C ARG A 158 9.43 12.87 -14.86
N ASN A 159 9.09 11.93 -15.75
CA ASN A 159 8.81 12.21 -17.15
C ASN A 159 7.49 12.98 -17.38
N VAL A 160 6.41 12.68 -16.66
CA VAL A 160 5.11 13.39 -16.84
C VAL A 160 5.24 14.84 -16.39
N VAL A 161 5.91 15.08 -15.25
CA VAL A 161 6.21 16.42 -14.77
C VAL A 161 7.17 17.16 -15.72
N GLN A 162 8.22 16.49 -16.22
CA GLN A 162 9.13 17.07 -17.20
C GLN A 162 8.45 17.39 -18.53
N ASN A 163 7.54 16.54 -19.00
CA ASN A 163 6.76 16.77 -20.22
C ASN A 163 5.82 17.97 -20.05
N ALA A 164 5.13 18.09 -18.91
CA ALA A 164 4.29 19.25 -18.62
C ALA A 164 5.11 20.54 -18.53
N LYS A 165 6.28 20.52 -17.87
CA LYS A 165 7.21 21.66 -17.84
C LYS A 165 7.73 22.01 -19.24
N GLY A 166 8.14 21.01 -20.01
CA GLY A 166 8.60 21.17 -21.40
C GLY A 166 7.55 21.77 -22.31
N ALA A 167 6.31 21.27 -22.28
CA ALA A 167 5.23 21.80 -23.10
C ALA A 167 4.83 23.24 -22.72
N ILE A 168 4.93 23.62 -21.43
CA ILE A 168 4.75 25.00 -20.99
C ILE A 168 5.88 25.90 -21.52
N GLN A 169 7.12 25.42 -21.50
CA GLN A 169 8.30 26.11 -22.02
C GLN A 169 8.16 26.34 -23.53
N GLU A 170 7.87 25.30 -24.31
CA GLU A 170 7.66 25.37 -25.75
C GLU A 170 6.53 26.34 -26.12
N LEU A 171 5.43 26.36 -25.37
CA LEU A 171 4.37 27.35 -25.59
C LEU A 171 4.83 28.79 -25.30
N ARG A 172 5.70 29.01 -24.32
CA ARG A 172 6.27 30.33 -24.04
C ARG A 172 7.19 30.78 -25.18
N GLU A 173 8.06 29.89 -25.65
CA GLU A 173 8.97 30.13 -26.76
C GLU A 173 8.18 30.47 -28.03
N ALA A 174 7.21 29.63 -28.42
CA ALA A 174 6.35 29.89 -29.57
C ALA A 174 5.56 31.21 -29.47
N ARG A 175 5.19 31.65 -28.26
CA ARG A 175 4.56 32.97 -28.04
C ARG A 175 5.55 34.13 -28.15
N ASN A 176 6.78 33.94 -27.69
CA ASN A 176 7.84 34.94 -27.79
C ASN A 176 8.20 35.17 -29.26
N ASP A 177 8.35 34.10 -30.05
CA ASP A 177 8.63 34.19 -31.49
C ASP A 177 7.55 35.01 -32.22
N VAL A 178 6.26 34.76 -31.91
CA VAL A 178 5.15 35.54 -32.46
C VAL A 178 5.18 37.01 -32.02
N SER A 179 5.69 37.30 -30.82
CA SER A 179 5.86 38.67 -30.31
C SER A 179 7.01 39.40 -31.01
N GLU A 180 8.13 38.73 -31.25
CA GLU A 180 9.29 39.27 -31.98
C GLU A 180 8.92 39.57 -33.44
N LEU A 181 8.27 38.63 -34.13
CA LEU A 181 7.74 38.82 -35.48
C LEU A 181 6.75 40.01 -35.57
N ARG A 182 5.97 40.28 -34.50
CA ARG A 182 5.12 41.47 -34.45
C ARG A 182 5.91 42.77 -34.32
N GLN A 183 7.05 42.77 -33.63
CA GLN A 183 7.93 43.94 -33.56
C GLN A 183 8.58 44.21 -34.93
N GLU A 184 9.09 43.18 -35.59
CA GLU A 184 9.66 43.28 -36.95
C GLU A 184 8.62 43.72 -37.99
N GLN A 185 7.38 43.25 -37.87
CA GLN A 185 6.26 43.70 -38.72
C GLN A 185 6.01 45.21 -38.58
N ASN A 186 6.18 45.79 -37.39
CA ASN A 186 6.04 47.23 -37.17
C ASN A 186 7.22 48.01 -37.80
N GLU A 187 8.43 47.45 -37.77
CA GLU A 187 9.64 48.04 -38.37
C GLU A 187 9.59 48.07 -39.91
N LEU A 188 8.88 47.12 -40.51
CA LEU A 188 8.67 47.01 -41.96
C LEU A 188 8.05 48.27 -42.59
N SER A 189 7.28 49.04 -41.83
CA SER A 189 6.73 50.33 -42.29
C SER A 189 7.79 51.41 -42.44
N ARG A 190 8.76 51.45 -41.53
CA ARG A 190 9.91 52.37 -41.56
C ARG A 190 10.90 51.96 -42.65
N LEU A 191 11.24 50.67 -42.75
CA LEU A 191 12.14 50.15 -43.78
C LEU A 191 11.61 50.42 -45.19
N ARG A 192 10.30 50.28 -45.43
CA ARG A 192 9.69 50.64 -46.72
C ARG A 192 9.85 52.11 -47.08
N SER A 193 9.70 53.01 -46.10
CA SER A 193 9.90 54.44 -46.32
C SER A 193 11.37 54.78 -46.62
N GLN A 194 12.32 54.04 -46.03
CA GLN A 194 13.74 54.20 -46.28
C GLN A 194 14.14 53.64 -47.66
N LEU A 195 13.62 52.46 -48.04
CA LEU A 195 13.82 51.89 -49.37
C LEU A 195 13.29 52.82 -50.47
N GLU A 196 12.14 53.47 -50.25
CA GLU A 196 11.58 54.42 -51.21
C GLU A 196 12.39 55.74 -51.29
N ALA A 197 13.13 56.10 -50.25
CA ALA A 197 14.06 57.21 -50.27
C ALA A 197 15.37 56.85 -50.99
N ALA A 198 15.95 55.67 -50.69
CA ALA A 198 17.14 55.14 -51.36
C ALA A 198 16.90 54.94 -52.86
N ARG A 199 15.70 54.45 -53.26
CA ARG A 199 15.30 54.32 -54.66
C ARG A 199 15.31 55.66 -55.40
N ARG A 200 14.76 56.72 -54.79
CA ARG A 200 14.77 58.06 -55.39
C ARG A 200 16.19 58.61 -55.51
N ALA A 201 17.06 58.28 -54.57
CA ALA A 201 18.46 58.66 -54.64
C ALA A 201 19.21 57.92 -55.76
N GLN A 202 18.90 56.63 -55.99
CA GLN A 202 19.42 55.84 -57.12
C GLN A 202 18.95 56.40 -58.48
N GLU A 203 17.66 56.69 -58.62
CA GLU A 203 17.12 57.32 -59.83
C GLU A 203 17.74 58.72 -60.08
N ARG A 204 18.16 59.41 -59.02
CA ARG A 204 18.86 60.71 -59.09
C ARG A 204 20.36 60.57 -59.40
N SER A 205 21.04 59.54 -58.91
CA SER A 205 22.46 59.29 -59.24
C SER A 205 22.61 58.95 -60.72
N GLU A 206 21.74 58.10 -61.27
CA GLU A 206 21.73 57.75 -62.70
C GLU A 206 21.54 59.01 -63.59
N LEU A 207 20.65 59.93 -63.20
CA LEU A 207 20.46 61.21 -63.90
C LEU A 207 21.72 62.09 -63.85
N LEU A 208 22.44 62.10 -62.73
CA LEU A 208 23.65 62.91 -62.53
C LEU A 208 24.87 62.33 -63.23
N GLU A 209 25.02 61.00 -63.28
CA GLU A 209 26.01 60.29 -64.10
C GLU A 209 25.84 60.64 -65.58
N GLN A 210 24.61 60.51 -66.09
CA GLN A 210 24.30 60.85 -67.48
C GLN A 210 24.56 62.35 -67.80
N ALA A 211 24.37 63.25 -66.81
CA ALA A 211 24.69 64.67 -66.95
C ALA A 211 26.21 64.91 -67.03
N ILE A 212 27.00 64.14 -66.28
CA ILE A 212 28.47 64.16 -66.34
C ILE A 212 28.96 63.65 -67.69
N ASP A 213 28.40 62.55 -68.19
CA ASP A 213 28.77 61.95 -69.48
C ASP A 213 28.52 62.90 -70.65
N TYR A 214 27.35 63.57 -70.67
CA TYR A 214 27.08 64.63 -71.64
C TYR A 214 28.07 65.80 -71.55
N ALA A 215 28.39 66.27 -70.34
CA ALA A 215 29.33 67.37 -70.13
C ALA A 215 30.77 66.99 -70.55
N GLN A 216 31.17 65.73 -70.41
CA GLN A 216 32.45 65.21 -70.89
C GLN A 216 32.48 65.09 -72.42
N ALA A 217 31.45 64.49 -73.03
CA ALA A 217 31.34 64.34 -74.47
C ALA A 217 31.35 65.69 -75.21
N ARG A 218 30.72 66.73 -74.65
CA ARG A 218 30.78 68.10 -75.19
C ARG A 218 32.20 68.67 -75.20
N ASN A 219 32.95 68.47 -74.11
CA ASN A 219 34.33 68.95 -74.01
C ASN A 219 35.29 68.19 -74.93
N GLU A 220 35.02 66.91 -75.21
CA GLU A 220 35.81 66.07 -76.13
C GLU A 220 35.60 66.46 -77.60
N LEU A 221 34.36 66.76 -78.00
CA LEU A 221 34.04 67.26 -79.34
C LEU A 221 34.80 68.56 -79.67
N GLU A 222 34.78 69.53 -78.75
CA GLU A 222 35.51 70.80 -78.93
C GLU A 222 37.04 70.61 -79.07
N GLN A 223 37.59 69.55 -78.45
CA GLN A 223 39.02 69.23 -78.55
C GLN A 223 39.39 68.46 -79.81
N ALA A 224 38.53 67.56 -80.29
CA ALA A 224 38.77 66.78 -81.50
C ALA A 224 38.75 67.66 -82.76
N GLU A 225 37.80 68.60 -82.87
CA GLU A 225 37.69 69.52 -84.00
C GLU A 225 38.95 70.38 -84.18
N SER A 226 39.61 70.76 -83.08
CA SER A 226 40.83 71.56 -83.12
C SER A 226 42.08 70.81 -83.62
N ARG A 227 42.10 69.47 -83.62
CA ARG A 227 43.29 68.66 -83.99
C ARG A 227 43.32 68.22 -85.45
N LEU A 228 42.16 68.12 -86.11
CA LEU A 228 42.06 67.68 -87.51
C LEU A 228 42.58 68.71 -88.53
N ASP A 229 42.63 69.99 -88.16
CA ASP A 229 43.05 71.10 -89.05
C ASP A 229 44.57 71.16 -89.36
N GLU A 230 45.39 70.19 -88.90
CA GLU A 230 46.86 70.28 -88.90
C GLU A 230 47.66 69.39 -89.93
N PHE A 231 47.06 68.54 -90.80
CA PHE A 231 47.81 67.53 -91.63
C PHE A 231 47.78 67.68 -93.20
N PRO A 232 48.76 67.13 -94.00
CA PRO A 232 48.90 67.28 -95.49
C PRO A 232 48.62 66.04 -96.40
N ASP A 233 48.24 66.26 -97.67
CA ASP A 233 47.58 65.30 -98.61
C ASP A 233 48.36 64.09 -99.22
N ILE A 234 49.66 63.82 -98.94
CA ILE A 234 50.46 62.82 -99.72
C ILE A 234 50.46 61.37 -99.19
N LEU A 235 49.68 61.10 -98.15
CA LEU A 235 49.71 59.86 -97.36
C LEU A 235 48.78 58.74 -97.87
N GLU A 236 48.24 58.88 -99.09
CA GLU A 236 47.25 57.96 -99.70
C GLU A 236 47.86 56.70 -100.38
N GLN A 237 49.18 56.42 -100.27
CA GLN A 237 49.88 55.36 -101.05
C GLN A 237 50.81 54.42 -100.23
N VAL A 238 50.64 54.31 -98.91
CA VAL A 238 51.39 53.41 -97.99
C VAL A 238 50.35 52.60 -97.18
N ASP A 239 50.58 51.29 -96.95
CA ASP A 239 49.60 50.40 -96.25
C ASP A 239 49.82 50.28 -94.72
N GLY A 240 51.05 50.51 -94.22
CA GLY A 240 51.33 50.87 -92.82
C GLY A 240 51.62 49.74 -91.80
N ASP A 241 51.64 48.45 -92.18
CA ASP A 241 51.67 47.31 -91.23
C ASP A 241 53.02 46.57 -91.11
N GLU A 242 54.02 46.92 -91.90
CA GLU A 242 55.33 46.23 -91.90
C GLU A 242 56.13 46.43 -90.60
N ILE A 243 55.99 47.59 -89.95
CA ILE A 243 56.50 47.83 -88.60
C ILE A 243 55.72 47.02 -87.55
N GLY A 244 54.42 46.77 -87.80
CA GLY A 244 53.54 46.01 -86.90
C GLY A 244 53.90 44.54 -86.78
N ARG A 245 54.50 43.93 -87.80
CA ARG A 245 54.97 42.53 -87.76
C ARG A 245 56.29 42.35 -87.01
N VAL A 246 57.17 43.35 -87.06
CA VAL A 246 58.37 43.37 -86.22
C VAL A 246 57.96 43.60 -84.77
N ARG A 247 57.12 44.62 -84.53
CA ARG A 247 56.57 44.90 -83.21
C ARG A 247 55.84 43.68 -82.63
N SER A 248 55.04 42.95 -83.40
CA SER A 248 54.36 41.73 -82.91
C SER A 248 55.30 40.62 -82.44
N LEU A 249 56.47 40.45 -83.06
CA LEU A 249 57.47 39.47 -82.61
C LEU A 249 58.24 39.97 -81.38
N GLU A 250 58.44 41.28 -81.27
CA GLU A 250 58.99 41.92 -80.07
C GLU A 250 57.99 41.91 -78.91
N ASP A 251 56.70 42.11 -79.19
CA ASP A 251 55.59 42.01 -78.25
C ASP A 251 55.46 40.58 -77.72
N ASP A 252 55.61 39.56 -78.58
CA ASP A 252 55.60 38.15 -78.14
C ASP A 252 56.85 37.84 -77.26
N ILE A 253 58.02 38.41 -77.58
CA ILE A 253 59.23 38.28 -76.74
C ILE A 253 59.01 38.97 -75.39
N ASP A 254 58.49 40.19 -75.42
CA ASP A 254 58.16 40.97 -74.23
C ASP A 254 57.07 40.26 -73.40
N GLU A 255 56.07 39.60 -74.01
CA GLU A 255 55.07 38.80 -73.29
C GLU A 255 55.70 37.63 -72.52
N TRP A 256 56.65 36.92 -73.13
CA TRP A 256 57.35 35.82 -72.44
C TRP A 256 58.37 36.33 -71.40
N VAL A 257 58.98 37.49 -71.62
CA VAL A 257 59.81 38.19 -70.62
C VAL A 257 58.97 38.63 -69.43
N ASP A 258 57.83 39.28 -69.67
CA ASP A 258 56.86 39.69 -68.66
C ASP A 258 56.34 38.48 -67.87
N LYS A 259 56.03 37.37 -68.56
CA LYS A 259 55.62 36.12 -67.92
C LYS A 259 56.72 35.49 -67.06
N LYS A 260 57.98 35.63 -67.45
CA LYS A 260 59.12 35.19 -66.65
C LYS A 260 59.31 36.09 -65.43
N ASP A 261 59.22 37.41 -65.61
CA ASP A 261 59.35 38.40 -64.53
C ASP A 261 58.18 38.30 -63.53
N GLU A 262 56.97 38.02 -64.01
CA GLU A 262 55.79 37.74 -63.18
C GLU A 262 55.93 36.42 -62.41
N ALA A 263 56.51 35.39 -63.02
CA ALA A 263 56.83 34.14 -62.33
C ALA A 263 57.97 34.33 -61.30
N GLU A 264 58.98 35.17 -61.59
CA GLU A 264 60.04 35.54 -60.63
C GLU A 264 59.48 36.34 -59.45
N LYS A 265 58.52 37.24 -59.70
CA LYS A 265 57.78 37.95 -58.66
C LYS A 265 56.91 37.00 -57.84
N THR A 266 56.18 36.10 -58.49
CA THR A 266 55.36 35.07 -57.81
C THR A 266 56.22 34.17 -56.92
N LYS A 267 57.42 33.83 -57.37
CA LYS A 267 58.41 33.07 -56.60
C LYS A 267 58.86 33.84 -55.35
N ALA A 268 59.18 35.13 -55.50
CA ALA A 268 59.54 35.98 -54.36
C ALA A 268 58.37 36.14 -53.39
N ASP A 269 57.17 36.44 -53.88
CA ASP A 269 55.95 36.59 -53.08
C ASP A 269 55.56 35.27 -52.37
N ALA A 270 55.82 34.12 -52.98
CA ALA A 270 55.62 32.81 -52.36
C ALA A 270 56.65 32.53 -51.26
N GLN A 271 57.91 32.96 -51.43
CA GLN A 271 58.93 32.88 -50.38
C GLN A 271 58.61 33.79 -49.20
N ASP A 272 58.19 35.03 -49.47
CA ASP A 272 57.76 35.96 -48.43
C ASP A 272 56.54 35.42 -47.65
N ARG A 273 55.56 34.80 -48.34
CA ARG A 273 54.40 34.13 -47.71
C ARG A 273 54.78 32.90 -46.89
N LEU A 274 55.84 32.17 -47.25
CA LEU A 274 56.36 31.05 -46.45
C LEU A 274 57.05 31.56 -45.17
N ASP A 275 57.81 32.65 -45.27
CA ASP A 275 58.44 33.30 -44.13
C ASP A 275 57.40 33.95 -43.18
N GLU A 276 56.30 34.48 -43.72
CA GLU A 276 55.21 35.09 -42.97
C GLU A 276 54.34 34.06 -42.22
N ALA A 277 54.24 32.81 -42.70
CA ALA A 277 53.45 31.76 -42.05
C ALA A 277 54.00 31.35 -40.67
N ASP A 278 55.29 31.60 -40.40
CA ASP A 278 55.99 31.34 -39.12
C ASP A 278 55.76 29.91 -38.59
N LEU A 279 55.83 28.92 -39.48
CA LEU A 279 55.67 27.49 -39.18
C LEU A 279 56.96 26.72 -39.54
N PRO A 280 57.22 25.54 -38.94
CA PRO A 280 58.35 24.70 -39.33
C PRO A 280 58.31 24.31 -40.81
N GLU A 281 59.47 24.16 -41.46
CA GLU A 281 59.57 23.77 -42.89
C GLU A 281 58.82 22.46 -43.23
N GLU A 282 58.78 21.51 -42.29
CA GLU A 282 58.06 20.23 -42.44
C GLU A 282 56.54 20.34 -42.22
N GLY A 283 56.02 21.48 -41.75
CA GLY A 283 54.61 21.72 -41.42
C GLY A 283 54.17 21.17 -40.05
N LEU A 284 52.86 21.21 -39.79
CA LEU A 284 52.28 20.61 -38.59
C LEU A 284 52.33 19.06 -38.61
N PRO A 285 52.50 18.39 -37.45
CA PRO A 285 52.36 16.94 -37.37
C PRO A 285 50.98 16.47 -37.85
N THR A 286 50.94 15.37 -38.60
CA THR A 286 49.68 14.80 -39.13
C THR A 286 48.68 14.53 -38.00
N GLY A 287 47.46 15.06 -38.12
CA GLY A 287 46.38 14.92 -37.13
C GLY A 287 46.45 15.90 -35.94
N ARG A 288 47.41 16.83 -35.91
CA ARG A 288 47.53 17.82 -34.82
C ARG A 288 46.29 18.71 -34.68
N ILE A 289 45.78 19.21 -35.81
CA ILE A 289 44.59 20.07 -35.85
C ILE A 289 43.35 19.31 -35.37
N ASP A 290 43.17 18.06 -35.79
CA ASP A 290 42.03 17.24 -35.36
C ASP A 290 42.06 16.96 -33.85
N HIS A 291 43.24 16.70 -33.29
CA HIS A 291 43.40 16.52 -31.84
C HIS A 291 43.16 17.82 -31.05
N LEU A 292 43.56 18.98 -31.59
CA LEU A 292 43.24 20.28 -30.98
C LEU A 292 41.73 20.56 -31.02
N LYS A 293 41.06 20.16 -32.11
CA LYS A 293 39.60 20.23 -32.23
C LYS A 293 38.88 19.36 -31.20
N GLU A 294 39.38 18.15 -30.97
CA GLU A 294 38.86 17.23 -29.94
C GLU A 294 38.98 17.84 -28.54
N LEU A 295 40.17 18.34 -28.15
CA LEU A 295 40.37 19.01 -26.85
C LEU A 295 39.51 20.27 -26.69
N ARG A 296 39.29 21.02 -27.77
CA ARG A 296 38.40 22.19 -27.78
C ARG A 296 36.93 21.81 -27.67
N ASP A 297 36.51 20.67 -28.24
CA ASP A 297 35.15 20.13 -28.09
C ASP A 297 34.90 19.61 -26.67
N ASP A 298 35.92 19.02 -26.02
CA ASP A 298 35.86 18.62 -24.62
C ASP A 298 35.70 19.85 -23.70
N LEU A 299 36.45 20.94 -23.97
CA LEU A 299 36.32 22.21 -23.27
C LEU A 299 34.93 22.86 -23.48
N ASP A 300 34.44 22.92 -24.73
CA ASP A 300 33.11 23.45 -25.05
C ASP A 300 31.98 22.63 -24.38
N SER A 301 32.13 21.30 -24.34
CA SER A 301 31.18 20.41 -23.67
C SER A 301 31.16 20.66 -22.14
N ALA A 302 32.32 20.86 -21.52
CA ALA A 302 32.41 21.17 -20.09
C ALA A 302 31.84 22.57 -19.77
N GLU A 303 32.16 23.58 -20.57
CA GLU A 303 31.58 24.93 -20.48
C GLU A 303 30.06 24.93 -20.68
N GLY A 304 29.56 24.14 -21.65
CA GLY A 304 28.13 23.93 -21.88
C GLY A 304 27.45 23.29 -20.68
N ARG A 305 28.01 22.21 -20.15
CA ARG A 305 27.50 21.54 -18.94
C ARG A 305 27.48 22.47 -17.72
N LYS A 306 28.49 23.32 -17.55
CA LYS A 306 28.49 24.35 -16.51
C LYS A 306 27.32 25.32 -16.69
N ARG A 307 27.08 25.79 -17.92
CA ARG A 307 25.98 26.72 -18.24
C ARG A 307 24.62 26.10 -17.95
N ASP A 308 24.43 24.82 -18.27
CA ASP A 308 23.21 24.07 -17.97
C ASP A 308 23.00 23.94 -16.45
N LEU A 309 24.05 23.54 -15.70
CA LEU A 309 24.02 23.45 -14.24
C LEU A 309 23.79 24.82 -13.58
N GLU A 310 24.31 25.92 -14.13
CA GLU A 310 24.02 27.28 -13.66
C GLU A 310 22.55 27.66 -13.87
N GLY A 311 21.94 27.19 -14.97
CA GLY A 311 20.51 27.29 -15.23
C GLY A 311 19.67 26.50 -14.21
N GLU A 312 20.02 25.23 -14.00
CA GLU A 312 19.39 24.36 -12.98
C GLU A 312 19.55 24.95 -11.57
N LEU A 313 20.73 25.47 -11.23
CA LEU A 313 21.00 26.14 -9.96
C LEU A 313 20.11 27.38 -9.77
N ALA A 314 19.90 28.16 -10.83
CA ALA A 314 19.02 29.33 -10.76
C ALA A 314 17.55 28.94 -10.54
N ASP A 315 17.11 27.83 -11.14
CA ASP A 315 15.77 27.27 -10.94
C ASP A 315 15.61 26.69 -9.53
N ALA A 316 16.57 25.89 -9.06
CA ALA A 316 16.59 25.32 -7.72
C ALA A 316 16.67 26.41 -6.64
N LYS A 317 17.45 27.48 -6.85
CA LYS A 317 17.47 28.66 -5.96
C LYS A 317 16.12 29.35 -5.92
N ARG A 318 15.44 29.50 -7.06
CA ARG A 318 14.07 30.05 -7.12
C ARG A 318 13.07 29.18 -6.38
N GLN A 319 13.15 27.86 -6.53
CA GLN A 319 12.31 26.90 -5.81
C GLN A 319 12.56 27.00 -4.30
N ARG A 320 13.83 27.00 -3.86
CA ARG A 320 14.21 27.18 -2.46
C ARG A 320 13.71 28.49 -1.87
N GLU A 321 13.75 29.58 -2.64
CA GLU A 321 13.25 30.89 -2.20
C GLU A 321 11.72 30.91 -2.11
N THR A 322 11.02 30.27 -3.06
CA THR A 322 9.56 30.07 -3.01
C THR A 322 9.16 29.25 -1.79
N SER A 323 9.80 28.09 -1.57
CA SER A 323 9.57 27.26 -0.38
C SER A 323 9.87 28.03 0.92
N ARG A 324 10.85 28.95 0.90
CA ARG A 324 11.18 29.80 2.06
C ARG A 324 10.09 30.83 2.36
N GLU A 325 9.51 31.44 1.32
CA GLU A 325 8.38 32.37 1.45
C GLU A 325 7.14 31.66 1.99
N ASP A 326 6.97 30.38 1.64
CA ASP A 326 5.87 29.57 2.14
C ASP A 326 6.04 29.22 3.63
N ILE A 327 7.25 29.09 4.17
CA ILE A 327 7.46 28.82 5.60
C ILE A 327 7.05 30.05 6.45
N PRO A 328 6.00 29.97 7.27
CA PRO A 328 5.50 31.09 8.08
C PRO A 328 6.33 31.31 9.36
N LEU A 329 7.63 30.98 9.33
CA LEU A 329 8.57 31.11 10.44
C LEU A 329 9.70 32.08 10.09
N ASP A 330 10.06 32.92 11.05
CA ASP A 330 11.19 33.84 10.97
C ASP A 330 12.47 33.14 11.48
N VAL A 331 12.88 32.09 10.77
CA VAL A 331 14.03 31.24 11.11
C VAL A 331 15.12 31.41 10.05
N ASP A 332 16.37 31.51 10.48
CA ASP A 332 17.51 31.66 9.58
C ASP A 332 17.79 30.35 8.83
N THR A 333 18.37 30.48 7.64
CA THR A 333 18.71 29.37 6.72
C THR A 333 19.55 28.28 7.41
N GLU A 334 20.50 28.64 8.28
CA GLU A 334 21.38 27.70 8.97
C GLU A 334 20.63 26.81 9.98
N ASP A 335 19.62 27.38 10.64
CA ASP A 335 18.82 26.64 11.63
C ASP A 335 17.86 25.65 10.96
N LEU A 336 17.33 25.98 9.78
CA LEU A 336 16.47 25.08 8.99
C LEU A 336 17.22 23.83 8.49
N VAL A 337 18.53 23.95 8.18
CA VAL A 337 19.37 22.80 7.80
C VAL A 337 19.67 21.89 8.99
N GLY A 338 19.77 22.46 10.20
CA GLY A 338 20.07 21.72 11.43
C GLY A 338 18.90 20.93 12.02
N LEU A 339 17.68 21.04 11.45
CA LEU A 339 16.51 20.32 11.93
C LEU A 339 16.54 18.86 11.48
N GLU A 340 16.38 17.92 12.42
CA GLU A 340 16.20 16.51 12.09
C GLU A 340 14.97 16.33 11.18
N PRO A 341 15.08 15.60 10.06
CA PRO A 341 13.97 15.41 9.13
C PRO A 341 12.78 14.78 9.84
N VAL A 342 11.68 15.51 9.97
CA VAL A 342 10.40 14.95 10.42
C VAL A 342 9.79 14.21 9.23
N THR A 343 9.60 12.90 9.31
CA THR A 343 9.02 12.15 8.18
C THR A 343 7.55 12.53 7.96
N TRP A 344 7.10 12.60 6.71
CA TRP A 344 5.69 12.81 6.35
C TRP A 344 4.74 11.89 7.10
N LYS A 345 5.14 10.62 7.31
CA LYS A 345 4.42 9.63 8.12
C LYS A 345 4.16 10.08 9.56
N THR A 346 5.11 10.78 10.18
CA THR A 346 4.96 11.31 11.55
C THR A 346 3.99 12.50 11.57
N VAL A 347 4.02 13.33 10.53
CA VAL A 347 3.21 14.54 10.41
C VAL A 347 1.75 14.22 10.07
N SER A 348 1.51 13.31 9.14
CA SER A 348 0.17 12.86 8.75
C SER A 348 -0.52 12.11 9.90
N LYS A 349 0.23 11.24 10.60
CA LYS A 349 -0.25 10.54 11.79
C LYS A 349 -0.67 11.52 12.89
N PHE A 350 0.16 12.52 13.19
CA PHE A 350 -0.18 13.56 14.17
C PHE A 350 -1.44 14.37 13.77
N ALA A 351 -1.55 14.79 12.50
CA ALA A 351 -2.70 15.54 12.03
C ALA A 351 -4.01 14.72 12.11
N ARG A 352 -3.96 13.43 11.76
CA ARG A 352 -5.07 12.49 11.86
C ARG A 352 -5.48 12.28 13.32
N GLU A 353 -4.53 11.94 14.19
CA GLU A 353 -4.77 11.73 15.62
C GLU A 353 -5.35 12.98 16.30
N ALA A 354 -4.90 14.17 15.90
CA ALA A 354 -5.43 15.44 16.40
C ALA A 354 -6.87 15.69 15.96
N GLU A 355 -7.20 15.43 14.69
CA GLU A 355 -8.57 15.59 14.16
C GLU A 355 -9.53 14.55 14.76
N GLU A 356 -9.09 13.29 14.87
CA GLU A 356 -9.84 12.22 15.53
C GLU A 356 -10.14 12.57 16.98
N LEU A 357 -9.12 13.00 17.76
CA LEU A 357 -9.30 13.39 19.15
C LEU A 357 -10.21 14.61 19.30
N GLN A 358 -10.10 15.60 18.40
CA GLN A 358 -10.99 16.76 18.39
C GLN A 358 -12.44 16.35 18.08
N SER A 359 -12.66 15.49 17.07
CA SER A 359 -13.97 14.97 16.71
C SER A 359 -14.57 14.11 17.83
N GLU A 360 -13.76 13.27 18.47
CA GLU A 360 -14.14 12.43 19.60
C GLU A 360 -14.53 13.31 20.80
N ARG A 361 -13.78 14.39 21.06
CA ARG A 361 -14.12 15.41 22.07
C ARG A 361 -15.41 16.14 21.75
N GLU A 362 -15.59 16.64 20.53
CA GLU A 362 -16.79 17.38 20.12
C GLU A 362 -18.04 16.49 20.16
N THR A 363 -17.91 15.26 19.69
CA THR A 363 -18.95 14.23 19.76
C THR A 363 -19.29 13.92 21.21
N ARG A 364 -18.28 13.74 22.05
CA ARG A 364 -18.46 13.46 23.47
C ARG A 364 -19.06 14.64 24.24
N GLU A 365 -18.61 15.87 23.99
CA GLU A 365 -19.23 17.07 24.57
C GLU A 365 -20.69 17.22 24.09
N ALA A 366 -20.98 16.88 22.84
CA ALA A 366 -22.35 16.85 22.32
C ALA A 366 -23.19 15.76 22.99
N VAL A 367 -22.65 14.57 23.20
CA VAL A 367 -23.29 13.44 23.92
C VAL A 367 -23.47 13.78 25.40
N GLN A 368 -22.48 14.38 26.05
CA GLN A 368 -22.56 14.83 27.44
C GLN A 368 -23.62 15.91 27.62
N ARG A 369 -23.69 16.90 26.71
CA ARG A 369 -24.79 17.87 26.65
C ARG A 369 -26.15 17.21 26.44
N LEU A 370 -26.22 16.13 25.66
CA LEU A 370 -27.45 15.35 25.43
C LEU A 370 -27.87 14.56 26.69
N LEU A 371 -26.90 14.17 27.53
CA LEU A 371 -27.09 13.35 28.73
C LEU A 371 -27.29 14.15 30.02
N GLU A 372 -26.97 15.45 30.03
CA GLU A 372 -27.15 16.36 31.17
C GLU A 372 -28.64 16.60 31.52
N ASP A 373 -29.56 16.41 30.57
CA ASP A 373 -30.97 16.80 30.71
C ASP A 373 -31.87 15.63 31.20
N GLY A 374 -31.59 15.09 32.38
CA GLY A 374 -32.30 13.93 32.91
C GLY A 374 -32.37 13.84 34.43
N GLU A 375 -33.21 14.65 35.06
CA GLU A 375 -33.68 14.35 36.42
C GLU A 375 -34.41 12.99 36.42
N HIS A 376 -34.18 12.17 37.44
CA HIS A 376 -34.95 10.96 37.65
C HIS A 376 -36.43 11.34 37.83
N PRO A 377 -37.35 10.86 36.97
CA PRO A 377 -38.74 11.28 37.05
C PRO A 377 -39.38 10.80 38.37
N GLU A 378 -39.88 11.70 39.22
CA GLU A 378 -40.73 11.29 40.34
C GLU A 378 -42.08 10.82 39.78
N PRO A 379 -42.62 9.66 40.22
CA PRO A 379 -42.27 8.82 41.38
C PRO A 379 -41.32 7.65 41.05
N ASP A 380 -40.75 7.00 42.07
CA ASP A 380 -39.76 5.92 41.94
C ASP A 380 -40.26 4.69 41.15
N LEU A 381 -39.36 4.06 40.37
CA LEU A 381 -39.66 2.90 39.52
C LEU A 381 -40.39 1.76 40.26
N PRO A 382 -40.01 1.38 41.50
CA PRO A 382 -40.75 0.37 42.26
C PRO A 382 -42.20 0.78 42.56
N THR A 383 -42.48 2.06 42.73
CA THR A 383 -43.85 2.58 42.96
C THR A 383 -44.66 2.58 41.66
N LEU A 384 -44.05 2.91 40.52
CA LEU A 384 -44.70 2.81 39.20
C LEU A 384 -44.98 1.34 38.79
N GLN A 385 -44.06 0.42 39.10
CA GLN A 385 -44.26 -1.02 38.89
C GLN A 385 -45.37 -1.58 39.78
N ARG A 386 -45.37 -1.23 41.08
CA ARG A 386 -46.47 -1.61 42.00
C ARG A 386 -47.82 -1.04 41.55
N ALA A 387 -47.83 0.18 40.99
CA ALA A 387 -49.04 0.83 40.49
C ALA A 387 -49.55 0.20 39.19
N SER A 388 -48.67 -0.07 38.22
CA SER A 388 -49.03 -0.76 36.98
C SER A 388 -49.53 -2.17 37.26
N GLN A 389 -48.84 -2.94 38.11
CA GLN A 389 -49.28 -4.27 38.55
C GLN A 389 -50.67 -4.22 39.22
N SER A 390 -50.94 -3.22 40.07
CA SER A 390 -52.27 -3.06 40.68
C SER A 390 -53.37 -2.75 39.65
N LEU A 391 -53.07 -2.01 38.57
CA LEU A 391 -54.03 -1.75 37.49
C LEU A 391 -54.20 -2.94 36.54
N GLU A 392 -53.14 -3.70 36.26
CA GLU A 392 -53.19 -4.95 35.50
C GLU A 392 -54.06 -5.99 36.23
N GLU A 393 -53.85 -6.16 37.53
CA GLU A 393 -54.67 -7.04 38.36
C GLU A 393 -56.12 -6.54 38.45
N TRP A 394 -56.35 -5.22 38.47
CA TRP A 394 -57.69 -4.63 38.40
C TRP A 394 -58.39 -4.91 37.06
N LEU A 395 -57.66 -4.85 35.93
CA LEU A 395 -58.16 -5.20 34.59
C LEU A 395 -58.40 -6.72 34.45
N ALA A 396 -57.56 -7.54 35.08
CA ALA A 396 -57.69 -9.00 35.09
C ALA A 396 -58.83 -9.50 35.99
N ALA A 397 -59.20 -8.74 37.03
CA ALA A 397 -60.36 -9.02 37.87
C ALA A 397 -61.66 -8.85 37.06
N SER A 398 -62.16 -9.95 36.49
CA SER A 398 -63.38 -9.96 35.68
C SER A 398 -64.67 -10.05 36.51
N VAL A 399 -65.67 -9.33 35.99
CA VAL A 399 -67.06 -9.28 36.41
C VAL A 399 -67.67 -10.69 36.48
N SER A 400 -67.93 -11.18 37.69
CA SER A 400 -68.74 -12.39 37.91
C SER A 400 -70.22 -12.05 37.82
N THR A 401 -70.78 -12.08 36.60
CA THR A 401 -72.23 -12.12 36.40
C THR A 401 -72.69 -13.58 36.38
N GLU A 402 -73.67 -13.89 37.23
CA GLU A 402 -74.49 -15.11 37.31
C GLU A 402 -73.89 -16.39 37.92
N SER A 403 -73.97 -16.43 39.26
CA SER A 403 -74.45 -17.56 40.09
C SER A 403 -74.60 -18.96 39.47
N ASN A 404 -73.79 -19.93 39.94
CA ASN A 404 -74.32 -21.25 40.29
C ASN A 404 -73.48 -22.02 41.34
N ASP A 405 -74.13 -22.19 42.49
CA ASP A 405 -74.03 -23.19 43.57
C ASP A 405 -72.68 -23.81 44.02
N GLY A 406 -72.17 -23.32 45.16
CA GLY A 406 -71.08 -23.93 45.95
C GLY A 406 -71.43 -25.25 46.66
N SER A 407 -72.37 -26.04 46.10
CA SER A 407 -72.74 -27.35 46.63
C SER A 407 -71.92 -28.51 46.01
N GLU A 408 -71.23 -28.29 44.88
CA GLU A 408 -70.41 -29.33 44.23
C GLU A 408 -69.01 -29.48 44.85
N ALA A 409 -68.33 -28.39 45.19
CA ALA A 409 -67.02 -28.44 45.86
C ALA A 409 -67.10 -29.14 47.24
N PHE A 410 -68.20 -28.95 47.97
CA PHE A 410 -68.45 -29.65 49.24
C PHE A 410 -68.71 -31.15 49.03
N ARG A 411 -69.44 -31.54 47.97
CA ARG A 411 -69.71 -32.94 47.62
C ARG A 411 -68.46 -33.69 47.17
N ILE A 412 -67.61 -33.04 46.38
CA ILE A 412 -66.33 -33.60 45.93
C ILE A 412 -65.38 -33.78 47.12
N ALA A 413 -65.26 -32.77 48.00
CA ALA A 413 -64.43 -32.87 49.20
C ALA A 413 -64.95 -33.94 50.20
N THR A 414 -66.27 -34.11 50.36
CA THR A 414 -66.83 -35.17 51.22
C THR A 414 -66.67 -36.55 50.63
N PHE A 415 -66.85 -36.73 49.33
CA PHE A 415 -66.68 -38.03 48.67
C PHE A 415 -65.21 -38.47 48.68
N SER A 416 -64.28 -37.55 48.42
CA SER A 416 -62.84 -37.81 48.49
C SER A 416 -62.36 -38.13 49.91
N ALA A 417 -62.87 -37.42 50.93
CA ALA A 417 -62.54 -37.70 52.33
C ALA A 417 -63.11 -39.04 52.83
N ILE A 418 -64.32 -39.42 52.41
CA ILE A 418 -64.91 -40.72 52.76
C ILE A 418 -64.19 -41.86 52.04
N SER A 419 -63.82 -41.68 50.77
CA SER A 419 -63.06 -42.67 50.02
C SER A 419 -61.68 -42.88 50.65
N LEU A 420 -60.93 -41.81 50.93
CA LEU A 420 -59.62 -41.88 51.62
C LEU A 420 -59.72 -42.50 53.03
N ALA A 421 -60.76 -42.17 53.80
CA ALA A 421 -60.98 -42.76 55.11
C ALA A 421 -61.30 -44.26 55.02
N SER A 422 -62.09 -44.68 54.04
CA SER A 422 -62.43 -46.11 53.85
C SER A 422 -61.22 -46.93 53.41
N THR A 423 -60.38 -46.37 52.53
CA THR A 423 -59.14 -47.00 52.07
C THR A 423 -58.10 -47.06 53.20
N ALA A 424 -57.98 -46.00 54.01
CA ALA A 424 -57.08 -45.96 55.18
C ALA A 424 -57.48 -46.98 56.27
N VAL A 425 -58.79 -47.18 56.49
CA VAL A 425 -59.29 -48.21 57.42
C VAL A 425 -59.07 -49.61 56.87
N ALA A 426 -59.27 -49.84 55.57
CA ALA A 426 -59.01 -51.13 54.92
C ALA A 426 -57.51 -51.49 54.96
N LEU A 427 -56.61 -50.55 54.61
CA LEU A 427 -55.16 -50.75 54.66
C LEU A 427 -54.61 -50.80 56.10
N GLY A 428 -55.19 -50.05 57.04
CA GLY A 428 -54.83 -50.10 58.46
C GLY A 428 -55.17 -51.43 59.14
N LEU A 429 -56.24 -52.10 58.68
CA LEU A 429 -56.66 -53.42 59.18
C LEU A 429 -56.02 -54.60 58.43
N LEU A 430 -55.68 -54.46 57.14
CA LEU A 430 -55.14 -55.55 56.31
C LEU A 430 -53.61 -55.54 56.13
N VAL A 431 -52.95 -54.38 56.25
CA VAL A 431 -51.52 -54.23 55.89
C VAL A 431 -50.67 -53.77 57.08
N HIS A 432 -50.93 -52.59 57.66
CA HIS A 432 -50.17 -52.11 58.83
C HIS A 432 -50.89 -50.99 59.61
N PRO A 433 -50.90 -51.00 60.96
CA PRO A 433 -51.62 -50.00 61.76
C PRO A 433 -51.09 -48.56 61.66
N LEU A 434 -49.87 -48.33 61.16
CA LEU A 434 -49.39 -46.97 60.89
C LEU A 434 -50.14 -46.26 59.75
N LEU A 435 -50.85 -46.99 58.90
CA LEU A 435 -51.62 -46.44 57.78
C LEU A 435 -52.94 -45.79 58.22
N PHE A 436 -53.30 -45.89 59.51
CA PHE A 436 -54.37 -45.06 60.09
C PHE A 436 -54.02 -43.56 60.11
N SER A 437 -52.76 -43.17 59.93
CA SER A 437 -52.34 -41.77 59.84
C SER A 437 -52.96 -41.02 58.65
N ILE A 438 -53.36 -41.73 57.59
CA ILE A 438 -54.04 -41.18 56.40
C ILE A 438 -55.42 -40.58 56.76
N LEU A 439 -56.02 -40.97 57.89
CA LEU A 439 -57.24 -40.35 58.40
C LEU A 439 -57.07 -38.86 58.76
N VAL A 440 -55.85 -38.43 59.11
CA VAL A 440 -55.56 -37.02 59.42
C VAL A 440 -55.64 -36.16 58.16
N VAL A 441 -55.20 -36.71 57.01
CA VAL A 441 -55.29 -36.05 55.71
C VAL A 441 -56.75 -35.96 55.24
N ALA A 442 -57.54 -37.02 55.42
CA ALA A 442 -58.97 -37.01 55.14
C ALA A 442 -59.73 -35.98 56.00
N ALA A 443 -59.35 -35.81 57.27
CA ALA A 443 -59.90 -34.79 58.15
C ALA A 443 -59.51 -33.36 57.74
N GLY A 444 -58.28 -33.17 57.23
CA GLY A 444 -57.81 -31.89 56.67
C GLY A 444 -58.59 -31.45 55.43
N ILE A 445 -58.85 -32.37 54.50
CA ILE A 445 -59.65 -32.13 53.29
C ILE A 445 -61.10 -31.78 53.65
N PHE A 446 -61.68 -32.48 54.63
CA PHE A 446 -63.03 -32.19 55.13
C PHE A 446 -63.10 -30.81 55.82
N TRP A 447 -62.06 -30.42 56.58
CA TRP A 447 -61.98 -29.12 57.23
C TRP A 447 -61.81 -27.96 56.24
N TYR A 448 -61.03 -28.15 55.17
CA TYR A 448 -60.91 -27.20 54.07
C TYR A 448 -62.25 -26.97 53.36
N GLY A 449 -63.01 -28.05 53.09
CA GLY A 449 -64.37 -27.94 52.53
C GLY A 449 -65.38 -27.24 53.46
N LEU A 450 -65.22 -27.36 54.78
CA LEU A 450 -66.02 -26.62 55.78
C LEU A 450 -65.62 -25.14 55.88
N ARG A 451 -64.34 -24.81 55.69
CA ARG A 451 -63.82 -23.45 55.69
C ARG A 451 -64.27 -22.66 54.45
N ALA A 452 -64.30 -23.32 53.29
CA ALA A 452 -64.87 -22.79 52.05
C ALA A 452 -66.37 -22.44 52.17
N ARG A 453 -67.11 -23.13 53.06
CA ARG A 453 -68.52 -22.83 53.36
C ARG A 453 -68.72 -21.64 54.30
N SER A 454 -67.72 -21.26 55.08
CA SER A 454 -67.82 -20.18 56.09
C SER A 454 -67.32 -18.81 55.61
N GLN A 455 -66.79 -18.70 54.38
CA GLN A 455 -66.29 -17.45 53.79
C GLN A 455 -67.14 -16.93 52.62
N SER A 456 -68.43 -17.27 52.57
CA SER A 456 -69.39 -16.70 51.61
C SER A 456 -70.43 -15.82 52.32
N LYS A 457 -69.94 -14.74 52.93
CA LYS A 457 -70.71 -13.54 53.27
C LYS A 457 -69.74 -12.37 53.35
N ASP A 458 -69.38 -11.83 52.20
CA ASP A 458 -69.31 -10.39 51.95
C ASP A 458 -69.21 -10.21 50.42
N GLY A 459 -70.22 -9.57 49.84
CA GLY A 459 -70.20 -9.14 48.45
C GLY A 459 -69.38 -7.87 48.34
N GLY A 460 -68.07 -8.01 48.22
CA GLY A 460 -67.14 -6.96 47.84
C GLY A 460 -66.80 -7.09 46.36
N ASP A 461 -66.78 -5.97 45.65
CA ASP A 461 -66.35 -5.87 44.26
C ASP A 461 -64.93 -6.44 44.12
N SER A 462 -64.72 -7.43 43.25
CA SER A 462 -63.42 -8.12 43.08
C SER A 462 -62.30 -7.17 42.66
N ARG A 463 -62.68 -5.98 42.18
CA ARG A 463 -61.80 -4.89 41.76
C ARG A 463 -61.42 -3.93 42.90
N GLU A 464 -62.13 -3.95 44.03
CA GLU A 464 -61.91 -3.02 45.16
C GLU A 464 -60.55 -3.21 45.87
N PRO A 465 -60.05 -4.44 46.11
CA PRO A 465 -58.73 -4.63 46.73
C PRO A 465 -57.58 -4.12 45.85
N HIS A 466 -57.66 -4.33 44.53
CA HIS A 466 -56.64 -3.86 43.58
C HIS A 466 -56.68 -2.34 43.40
N ARG A 467 -57.89 -1.75 43.49
CA ARG A 467 -58.06 -0.30 43.61
C ARG A 467 -57.43 0.25 44.88
N GLU A 468 -57.67 -0.36 46.05
CA GLU A 468 -57.04 0.06 47.30
C GLU A 468 -55.51 -0.09 47.27
N SER A 469 -54.99 -1.14 46.62
CA SER A 469 -53.56 -1.34 46.40
C SER A 469 -52.95 -0.26 45.50
N PHE A 470 -53.67 0.12 44.43
CA PHE A 470 -53.28 1.27 43.61
C PHE A 470 -53.30 2.58 44.40
N GLU A 471 -54.34 2.86 45.17
CA GLU A 471 -54.46 4.09 45.98
C GLU A 471 -53.37 4.18 47.06
N LYS A 472 -52.88 3.04 47.57
CA LYS A 472 -51.73 2.97 48.50
C LYS A 472 -50.39 3.33 47.87
N THR A 473 -50.27 3.33 46.53
CA THR A 473 -49.06 3.81 45.83
C THR A 473 -48.91 5.33 45.90
N GLY A 474 -49.97 6.06 46.28
CA GLY A 474 -49.96 7.53 46.37
C GLY A 474 -50.03 8.25 45.01
N LEU A 475 -50.20 7.51 43.91
CA LEU A 475 -50.28 8.07 42.56
C LEU A 475 -51.69 8.50 42.19
N ASN A 476 -51.80 9.47 41.27
CA ASN A 476 -53.10 9.93 40.79
C ASN A 476 -53.89 8.77 40.15
N PRO A 477 -55.15 8.52 40.58
CA PRO A 477 -56.00 7.49 40.02
C PRO A 477 -56.42 7.79 38.57
N PRO A 478 -56.88 6.79 37.82
CA PRO A 478 -57.52 7.00 36.52
C PRO A 478 -58.74 7.93 36.66
N ALA A 479 -59.08 8.67 35.60
CA ALA A 479 -60.15 9.69 35.66
C ALA A 479 -61.52 9.08 35.98
N ALA A 480 -61.74 7.83 35.56
CA ALA A 480 -62.80 6.96 36.07
C ALA A 480 -62.29 5.52 36.19
N TRP A 481 -62.84 4.74 37.11
CA TRP A 481 -62.55 3.31 37.25
C TRP A 481 -63.36 2.49 36.22
N THR A 482 -63.12 2.79 34.94
CA THR A 482 -63.64 2.09 33.77
C THR A 482 -62.47 1.46 33.00
N GLU A 483 -62.69 0.37 32.28
CA GLU A 483 -61.60 -0.36 31.60
C GLU A 483 -60.78 0.53 30.65
N ASP A 484 -61.42 1.43 29.91
CA ASP A 484 -60.75 2.34 28.98
C ASP A 484 -59.82 3.34 29.70
N GLU A 485 -60.32 3.97 30.77
CA GLU A 485 -59.57 4.94 31.58
C GLU A 485 -58.47 4.27 32.42
N VAL A 486 -58.69 3.04 32.88
CA VAL A 486 -57.66 2.25 33.58
C VAL A 486 -56.57 1.81 32.60
N ARG A 487 -56.91 1.37 31.38
CA ARG A 487 -55.91 1.13 30.31
C ARG A 487 -55.16 2.40 29.96
N SER A 488 -55.83 3.53 29.81
CA SER A 488 -55.18 4.81 29.51
C SER A 488 -54.22 5.22 30.62
N ARG A 489 -54.57 4.97 31.89
CA ARG A 489 -53.67 5.24 33.03
C ARG A 489 -52.51 4.26 33.07
N LEU A 490 -52.74 2.98 32.75
CA LEU A 490 -51.70 1.96 32.64
C LEU A 490 -50.69 2.32 31.55
N ILE A 491 -51.16 2.77 30.37
CA ILE A 491 -50.29 3.29 29.30
C ILE A 491 -49.45 4.45 29.82
N GLY A 492 -50.06 5.43 30.49
CA GLY A 492 -49.30 6.54 31.08
C GLY A 492 -48.33 6.13 32.20
N LEU A 493 -48.53 4.98 32.86
CA LEU A 493 -47.57 4.43 33.81
C LEU A 493 -46.45 3.67 33.10
N TYR A 494 -46.74 2.96 32.00
CA TYR A 494 -45.69 2.38 31.15
C TYR A 494 -44.83 3.46 30.49
N ASP A 495 -45.41 4.57 30.06
CA ASP A 495 -44.66 5.73 29.57
C ASP A 495 -43.73 6.28 30.66
N ALA A 496 -44.20 6.36 31.90
CA ALA A 496 -43.38 6.78 33.05
C ALA A 496 -42.29 5.75 33.42
N ILE A 497 -42.58 4.45 33.31
CA ILE A 497 -41.60 3.37 33.52
C ILE A 497 -40.55 3.37 32.40
N ALA A 498 -40.96 3.61 31.16
CA ALA A 498 -40.06 3.77 30.02
C ALA A 498 -39.15 5.00 30.21
N ALA A 499 -39.69 6.10 30.75
CA ALA A 499 -38.89 7.27 31.11
C ALA A 499 -37.85 6.98 32.21
N HIS A 500 -38.17 6.12 33.19
CA HIS A 500 -37.19 5.63 34.18
C HIS A 500 -36.11 4.75 33.56
N LYS A 501 -36.48 3.76 32.73
CA LYS A 501 -35.51 2.92 32.02
C LYS A 501 -34.60 3.74 31.11
N LEU A 502 -35.14 4.78 30.47
CA LEU A 502 -34.36 5.72 29.68
C LEU A 502 -33.43 6.56 30.56
N ALA A 503 -33.84 6.95 31.76
CA ALA A 503 -32.98 7.66 32.72
C ALA A 503 -31.86 6.77 33.27
N GLU A 504 -32.13 5.49 33.55
CA GLU A 504 -31.15 4.48 33.96
C GLU A 504 -30.13 4.23 32.85
N ARG A 505 -30.59 4.01 31.61
CA ARG A 505 -29.71 3.82 30.44
C ARG A 505 -28.87 5.05 30.11
N ARG A 506 -29.41 6.26 30.35
CA ARG A 506 -28.61 7.51 30.30
C ARG A 506 -27.57 7.58 31.42
N SER A 507 -27.83 6.97 32.58
CA SER A 507 -26.83 6.87 33.66
C SER A 507 -25.74 5.86 33.33
N GLU A 508 -26.10 4.70 32.79
CA GLU A 508 -25.14 3.71 32.28
C GLU A 508 -24.25 4.32 31.20
N TRP A 509 -24.82 5.09 30.25
CA TRP A 509 -24.04 5.82 29.25
C TRP A 509 -23.17 6.92 29.85
N ARG A 510 -23.60 7.59 30.93
CA ARG A 510 -22.74 8.54 31.67
C ARG A 510 -21.56 7.84 32.34
N ASP A 511 -21.78 6.66 32.92
CA ASP A 511 -20.75 5.90 33.61
C ASP A 511 -19.78 5.25 32.61
N SER A 512 -20.25 4.75 31.46
CA SER A 512 -19.38 4.26 30.38
C SER A 512 -18.54 5.39 29.79
N LEU A 513 -19.15 6.56 29.53
CA LEU A 513 -18.40 7.74 29.13
C LEU A 513 -17.34 8.08 30.18
N ALA A 514 -17.63 8.01 31.48
CA ALA A 514 -16.64 8.30 32.52
C ALA A 514 -15.39 7.38 32.46
N THR A 515 -15.55 6.08 32.17
CA THR A 515 -14.44 5.15 31.96
C THR A 515 -13.63 5.47 30.69
N ASP A 516 -14.31 5.85 29.61
CA ASP A 516 -13.67 6.31 28.36
C ASP A 516 -12.98 7.69 28.52
N SER A 517 -13.14 8.37 29.67
CA SER A 517 -12.45 9.64 29.95
C SER A 517 -10.96 9.43 30.17
N ASP A 518 -10.58 8.33 30.83
CA ASP A 518 -9.19 8.06 31.19
C ASP A 518 -8.36 7.69 29.96
N THR A 519 -8.96 6.97 29.00
CA THR A 519 -8.35 6.62 27.71
C THR A 519 -8.17 7.85 26.82
N LEU A 520 -9.18 8.73 26.77
CA LEU A 520 -9.12 9.98 26.01
C LEU A 520 -8.10 10.97 26.61
N GLU A 521 -8.00 11.06 27.94
CA GLU A 521 -6.93 11.81 28.61
C GLU A 521 -5.54 11.26 28.30
N GLN A 522 -5.41 9.93 28.17
CA GLN A 522 -4.14 9.30 27.82
C GLN A 522 -3.75 9.62 26.38
N LYS A 523 -4.68 9.50 25.42
CA LYS A 523 -4.49 9.93 24.02
C LYS A 523 -4.13 11.42 23.95
N GLU A 524 -4.77 12.28 24.75
CA GLU A 524 -4.47 13.72 24.82
C GLU A 524 -3.04 13.96 25.33
N ARG A 525 -2.59 13.23 26.35
CA ARG A 525 -1.19 13.32 26.83
C ARG A 525 -0.18 12.86 25.79
N ASP A 526 -0.48 11.81 25.04
CA ASP A 526 0.43 11.28 24.03
C ASP A 526 0.48 12.18 22.78
N LEU A 527 -0.67 12.73 22.36
CA LEU A 527 -0.73 13.78 21.35
C LEU A 527 0.03 15.04 21.79
N GLU A 528 -0.09 15.46 23.06
CA GLU A 528 0.63 16.62 23.61
C GLU A 528 2.15 16.39 23.66
N LYS A 529 2.61 15.17 23.95
CA LYS A 529 4.03 14.81 23.86
C LYS A 529 4.53 14.92 22.43
N THR A 530 3.76 14.42 21.46
CA THR A 530 4.08 14.50 20.03
C THR A 530 4.08 15.95 19.56
N ARG A 531 3.09 16.75 19.97
CA ARG A 531 3.02 18.20 19.73
C ARG A 531 4.25 18.91 20.28
N THR A 532 4.63 18.64 21.54
CA THR A 532 5.81 19.23 22.18
C THR A 532 7.08 18.83 21.44
N LYS A 533 7.20 17.56 21.02
CA LYS A 533 8.34 17.09 20.23
C LYS A 533 8.44 17.79 18.87
N LEU A 534 7.32 17.94 18.17
CA LEU A 534 7.25 18.68 16.90
C LEU A 534 7.56 20.17 17.09
N GLN A 535 7.09 20.79 18.18
CA GLN A 535 7.40 22.18 18.53
C GLN A 535 8.88 22.37 18.89
N ASP A 536 9.46 21.45 19.66
CA ASP A 536 10.89 21.45 20.02
C ASP A 536 11.76 21.28 18.76
N GLN A 537 11.34 20.43 17.82
CA GLN A 537 12.00 20.24 16.53
C GLN A 537 11.82 21.44 15.60
N LEU A 538 10.70 22.16 15.65
CA LEU A 538 10.44 23.32 14.77
C LEU A 538 10.95 24.66 15.34
N GLY A 539 11.26 24.72 16.65
CA GLY A 539 11.94 25.83 17.33
C GLY A 539 11.20 27.18 17.42
N ALA A 540 10.20 27.45 16.56
CA ALA A 540 9.68 28.81 16.34
C ALA A 540 8.14 28.94 16.25
N ALA A 541 7.37 27.88 16.57
CA ALA A 541 5.90 27.89 16.44
C ALA A 541 5.14 27.52 17.74
N PRO A 542 5.30 28.29 18.86
CA PRO A 542 4.70 27.93 20.14
C PRO A 542 3.16 28.03 20.19
N ASP A 543 2.54 28.78 19.27
CA ASP A 543 1.09 29.04 19.22
C ASP A 543 0.40 28.47 17.96
N ALA A 544 1.09 27.62 17.18
CA ALA A 544 0.52 27.03 15.96
C ALA A 544 -0.49 25.91 16.29
N SER A 545 -1.61 25.89 15.57
CA SER A 545 -2.57 24.78 15.60
C SER A 545 -1.96 23.49 15.03
N ASP A 546 -2.59 22.35 15.30
CA ASP A 546 -2.08 21.04 14.87
C ASP A 546 -1.98 20.93 13.33
N VAL A 547 -2.93 21.52 12.61
CA VAL A 547 -2.90 21.64 11.14
C VAL A 547 -1.78 22.57 10.68
N GLU A 548 -1.56 23.68 11.37
CA GLU A 548 -0.47 24.60 11.06
C GLU A 548 0.89 23.95 11.31
N LEU A 549 1.07 23.19 12.40
CA LEU A 549 2.29 22.42 12.66
C LEU A 549 2.57 21.43 11.54
N ALA A 550 1.55 20.72 11.05
CA ALA A 550 1.71 19.79 9.94
C ALA A 550 2.10 20.46 8.61
N VAL A 551 1.45 21.59 8.29
CA VAL A 551 1.77 22.39 7.10
C VAL A 551 3.17 22.99 7.20
N ILE A 552 3.56 23.48 8.39
CA ILE A 552 4.89 24.02 8.65
C ILE A 552 5.96 22.93 8.48
N SER A 553 5.77 21.75 9.07
CA SER A 553 6.71 20.63 8.93
C SER A 553 6.89 20.22 7.47
N LYS A 554 5.80 20.15 6.69
CA LYS A 554 5.89 19.87 5.24
C LYS A 554 6.68 20.95 4.50
N ARG A 555 6.39 22.22 4.76
CA ARG A 555 7.09 23.35 4.10
C ARG A 555 8.57 23.40 4.45
N VAL A 556 8.94 23.00 5.67
CA VAL A 556 10.34 22.86 6.08
C VAL A 556 11.03 21.73 5.30
N LEU A 557 10.37 20.58 5.11
CA LEU A 557 10.92 19.48 4.28
C LEU A 557 11.07 19.90 2.81
N ASP A 558 10.04 20.51 2.23
CA ASP A 558 10.06 21.00 0.84
C ASP A 558 11.19 22.03 0.64
N TRP A 559 11.51 22.81 1.68
CA TRP A 559 12.64 23.73 1.67
C TRP A 559 13.99 23.03 1.84
N GLN A 560 14.10 22.03 2.73
CA GLN A 560 15.31 21.24 2.94
C GLN A 560 15.69 20.46 1.68
N GLU A 561 14.72 19.84 1.00
CA GLU A 561 14.95 19.14 -0.28
C GLU A 561 15.43 20.12 -1.37
N ALA A 562 14.79 21.28 -1.48
CA ALA A 562 15.24 22.33 -2.41
C ALA A 562 16.60 22.92 -2.01
N HIS A 563 16.96 22.91 -0.73
CA HIS A 563 18.27 23.32 -0.24
C HIS A 563 19.35 22.31 -0.60
N ASP A 564 19.11 21.02 -0.36
CA ASP A 564 20.00 19.92 -0.70
C ASP A 564 20.24 19.83 -2.21
N GLU A 565 19.20 20.10 -3.02
CA GLU A 565 19.33 20.19 -4.48
C GLU A 565 20.25 21.34 -4.90
N VAL A 566 20.13 22.52 -4.26
CA VAL A 566 21.03 23.66 -4.51
C VAL A 566 22.48 23.32 -4.14
N GLU A 567 22.71 22.70 -2.99
CA GLU A 567 24.06 22.28 -2.56
C GLU A 567 24.64 21.22 -3.52
N GLY A 568 23.85 20.22 -3.91
CA GLY A 568 24.28 19.17 -4.84
C GLY A 568 24.60 19.68 -6.25
N ILE A 569 23.84 20.66 -6.76
CA ILE A 569 24.14 21.32 -8.04
C ILE A 569 25.41 22.19 -7.90
N GLN A 570 25.58 22.88 -6.77
CA GLN A 570 26.76 23.70 -6.50
C GLN A 570 28.04 22.86 -6.47
N GLU A 571 28.02 21.69 -5.80
CA GLU A 571 29.13 20.72 -5.80
C GLU A 571 29.41 20.16 -7.22
N SER A 572 28.35 19.97 -8.01
CA SER A 572 28.48 19.55 -9.41
C SER A 572 29.13 20.63 -10.28
N ILE A 573 28.81 21.91 -10.05
CA ILE A 573 29.45 23.05 -10.72
C ILE A 573 30.93 23.12 -10.34
N ASP A 574 31.26 22.98 -9.06
CA ASP A 574 32.66 22.97 -8.60
C ASP A 574 33.47 21.84 -9.27
N THR A 575 32.86 20.66 -9.43
CA THR A 575 33.46 19.53 -10.14
C THR A 575 33.68 19.83 -11.63
N VAL A 576 32.71 20.47 -12.29
CA VAL A 576 32.84 20.86 -13.70
C VAL A 576 33.85 21.98 -13.88
N ASP A 577 33.98 22.90 -12.92
CA ASP A 577 35.01 23.94 -12.93
C ASP A 577 36.43 23.35 -12.89
N GLU A 578 36.66 22.29 -12.10
CA GLU A 578 37.94 21.55 -12.13
C GLU A 578 38.19 20.88 -13.49
N GLN A 579 37.15 20.38 -14.16
CA GLN A 579 37.24 19.77 -15.48
C GLN A 579 37.56 20.81 -16.57
N ILE A 580 36.90 21.97 -16.52
CA ILE A 580 37.17 23.10 -17.43
C ILE A 580 38.62 23.55 -17.29
N GLU A 581 39.11 23.72 -16.06
CA GLU A 581 40.49 24.14 -15.81
C GLU A 581 41.49 23.11 -16.38
N THR A 582 41.25 21.82 -16.16
CA THR A 582 42.09 20.73 -16.69
C THR A 582 42.10 20.72 -18.23
N ALA A 583 40.92 20.79 -18.85
CA ALA A 583 40.79 20.82 -20.31
C ALA A 583 41.47 22.05 -20.92
N ARG A 584 41.36 23.21 -20.26
CA ARG A 584 42.03 24.45 -20.66
C ARG A 584 43.55 24.32 -20.59
N GLU A 585 44.10 23.81 -19.50
CA GLU A 585 45.55 23.62 -19.33
C GLU A 585 46.11 22.65 -20.39
N ASP A 586 45.42 21.55 -20.66
CA ASP A 586 45.82 20.57 -21.67
C ASP A 586 45.81 21.16 -23.08
N LEU A 587 44.77 21.92 -23.43
CA LEU A 587 44.66 22.62 -24.71
C LEU A 587 45.76 23.69 -24.86
N GLN A 588 45.95 24.53 -23.85
CA GLN A 588 46.95 25.60 -23.83
C GLN A 588 48.37 25.03 -24.00
N ALA A 589 48.69 23.92 -23.34
CA ALA A 589 49.99 23.25 -23.49
C ALA A 589 50.27 22.75 -24.93
N LYS A 590 49.24 22.51 -25.76
CA LYS A 590 49.41 22.12 -27.17
C LYS A 590 49.44 23.31 -28.13
N LEU A 591 48.87 24.45 -27.74
CA LEU A 591 48.80 25.68 -28.52
C LEU A 591 50.01 26.62 -28.28
N ASP A 592 50.60 26.58 -27.08
CA ASP A 592 51.77 27.37 -26.68
C ASP A 592 52.95 27.33 -27.68
N PRO A 593 53.34 26.16 -28.27
CA PRO A 593 54.43 26.12 -29.26
C PRO A 593 54.20 26.91 -30.54
N TYR A 594 52.95 27.34 -30.81
CA TYR A 594 52.55 28.04 -32.03
C TYR A 594 52.20 29.53 -31.79
N GLY A 595 52.47 30.04 -30.58
CA GLY A 595 52.27 31.45 -30.22
C GLY A 595 50.90 31.78 -29.63
N TYR A 596 50.20 30.78 -29.08
CA TYR A 596 48.89 30.94 -28.45
C TYR A 596 48.97 30.50 -26.97
N ASP A 597 49.55 31.35 -26.14
CA ASP A 597 49.85 31.13 -24.72
C ASP A 597 48.78 31.66 -23.76
N ASP A 598 47.70 32.27 -24.26
CA ASP A 598 46.62 32.85 -23.45
C ASP A 598 45.23 32.53 -24.05
N VAL A 599 44.80 31.27 -23.91
CA VAL A 599 43.48 30.80 -24.37
C VAL A 599 42.64 30.49 -23.14
N GLN A 600 41.58 31.28 -22.94
CA GLN A 600 40.73 31.24 -21.74
C GLN A 600 39.39 30.53 -21.94
N SER A 601 38.94 30.37 -23.19
CA SER A 601 37.64 29.75 -23.51
C SER A 601 37.68 28.89 -24.78
N SER A 602 36.68 28.03 -24.96
CA SER A 602 36.47 27.27 -26.19
C SER A 602 36.30 28.16 -27.44
N GLY A 603 35.76 29.37 -27.27
CA GLY A 603 35.62 30.37 -28.33
C GLY A 603 36.97 30.90 -28.81
N GLU A 604 37.83 31.33 -27.88
CA GLU A 604 39.20 31.77 -28.18
C GLU A 604 40.04 30.62 -28.76
N ALA A 605 39.86 29.40 -28.24
CA ALA A 605 40.46 28.20 -28.80
C ALA A 605 40.06 27.95 -30.26
N THR A 606 38.79 28.17 -30.59
CA THR A 606 38.28 28.03 -31.96
C THR A 606 38.95 29.02 -32.90
N GLU A 607 39.13 30.26 -32.49
CA GLU A 607 39.84 31.28 -33.28
C GLU A 607 41.33 30.94 -33.44
N ALA A 608 42.00 30.51 -32.36
CA ALA A 608 43.40 30.09 -32.39
C ALA A 608 43.62 28.89 -33.33
N ILE A 609 42.75 27.87 -33.26
CA ILE A 609 42.79 26.70 -34.15
C ILE A 609 42.55 27.11 -35.61
N ARG A 610 41.55 27.96 -35.88
CA ARG A 610 41.28 28.45 -37.25
C ARG A 610 42.45 29.25 -37.82
N ASN A 611 43.08 30.11 -37.01
CA ASN A 611 44.24 30.87 -37.46
C ASN A 611 45.43 29.94 -37.72
N LEU A 612 45.66 28.94 -36.86
CA LEU A 612 46.68 27.92 -37.09
C LEU A 612 46.41 27.08 -38.36
N GLU A 613 45.15 26.71 -38.64
CA GLU A 613 44.73 26.07 -39.89
C GLU A 613 45.00 26.95 -41.11
N ASN A 614 44.66 28.24 -41.04
CA ASN A 614 44.90 29.20 -42.12
C ASN A 614 46.40 29.37 -42.40
N ARG A 615 47.24 29.43 -41.35
CA ARG A 615 48.71 29.50 -41.50
C ARG A 615 49.27 28.24 -42.16
N GLU A 616 48.79 27.05 -41.80
CA GLU A 616 49.20 25.80 -42.46
C GLU A 616 48.73 25.74 -43.91
N GLN A 617 47.51 26.20 -44.22
CA GLN A 617 47.00 26.29 -45.59
C GLN A 617 47.77 27.31 -46.43
N GLN A 618 48.13 28.46 -45.85
CA GLN A 618 48.95 29.48 -46.49
C GLN A 618 50.35 28.93 -46.82
N ARG A 619 50.97 28.20 -45.89
CA ARG A 619 52.25 27.50 -46.12
C ARG A 619 52.14 26.49 -47.26
N GLU A 620 51.12 25.63 -47.25
CA GLU A 620 50.93 24.64 -48.33
C GLU A 620 50.74 25.29 -49.70
N THR A 621 49.96 26.38 -49.76
CA THR A 621 49.68 27.10 -51.00
C THR A 621 50.94 27.81 -51.50
N ALA A 622 51.64 28.52 -50.62
CA ALA A 622 52.88 29.19 -50.95
C ALA A 622 53.98 28.21 -51.40
N GLN A 623 54.05 27.01 -50.80
CA GLN A 623 54.97 25.96 -51.24
C GLN A 623 54.63 25.46 -52.66
N ARG A 624 53.34 25.28 -52.98
CA ARG A 624 52.90 24.90 -54.35
C ARG A 624 53.19 26.01 -55.37
N ASP A 625 52.91 27.28 -55.03
CA ASP A 625 53.20 28.43 -55.87
C ASP A 625 54.70 28.55 -56.16
N LEU A 626 55.55 28.32 -55.16
CA LEU A 626 57.01 28.31 -55.27
C LEU A 626 57.50 27.26 -56.28
N ASP A 627 56.95 26.05 -56.19
CA ASP A 627 57.31 24.93 -57.07
C ASP A 627 56.86 25.23 -58.52
N GLN A 628 55.63 25.72 -58.72
CA GLN A 628 55.07 26.03 -60.03
C GLN A 628 55.75 27.24 -60.72
N ALA A 629 56.04 28.29 -59.96
CA ALA A 629 56.76 29.47 -60.47
C ALA A 629 58.17 29.08 -60.93
N THR A 630 58.84 28.18 -60.20
CA THR A 630 60.17 27.69 -60.56
C THR A 630 60.17 26.92 -61.88
N GLU A 631 59.14 26.10 -62.15
CA GLU A 631 58.97 25.40 -63.42
C GLU A 631 58.68 26.37 -64.59
N THR A 632 57.83 27.38 -64.36
CA THR A 632 57.43 28.36 -65.38
C THR A 632 58.60 29.25 -65.83
N ILE A 633 59.47 29.68 -64.90
CA ILE A 633 60.68 30.46 -65.22
C ILE A 633 61.61 29.68 -66.17
N GLN A 634 61.71 28.36 -65.98
CA GLN A 634 62.51 27.51 -66.84
C GLN A 634 61.93 27.44 -68.27
N GLU A 635 60.62 27.24 -68.41
CA GLU A 635 59.94 27.19 -69.71
C GLU A 635 60.02 28.51 -70.48
N ALA A 636 59.75 29.64 -69.82
CA ALA A 636 59.76 30.96 -70.45
C ALA A 636 61.15 31.33 -71.01
N THR A 637 62.22 30.96 -70.29
CA THR A 637 63.60 31.18 -70.74
C THR A 637 63.91 30.46 -72.06
N GLU A 638 63.40 29.24 -72.26
CA GLU A 638 63.62 28.48 -73.50
C GLU A 638 62.84 29.05 -74.71
N LYS A 639 61.75 29.79 -74.47
CA LYS A 639 60.88 30.37 -75.52
C LYS A 639 61.39 31.70 -76.06
N ILE A 640 61.87 32.58 -75.17
CA ILE A 640 62.45 33.89 -75.54
C ILE A 640 63.59 33.71 -76.55
N ASP A 641 64.52 32.78 -76.28
CA ASP A 641 65.66 32.47 -77.14
C ASP A 641 65.27 32.07 -78.58
N ALA A 642 64.06 31.52 -78.78
CA ALA A 642 63.59 31.07 -80.09
C ALA A 642 62.95 32.20 -80.92
N LEU A 643 62.19 33.09 -80.27
CA LEU A 643 61.49 34.19 -80.93
C LEU A 643 62.43 35.31 -81.39
N GLU A 644 63.50 35.59 -80.64
CA GLU A 644 64.54 36.55 -81.04
C GLU A 644 65.17 36.22 -82.40
N ALA A 645 65.23 34.93 -82.76
CA ALA A 645 65.78 34.48 -84.04
C ALA A 645 64.88 34.77 -85.26
N ASP A 646 63.56 34.85 -85.06
CA ASP A 646 62.57 35.04 -86.14
C ASP A 646 62.38 36.53 -86.51
N ARG A 647 62.48 37.45 -85.53
CA ARG A 647 62.39 38.91 -85.74
C ARG A 647 63.46 39.42 -86.72
N ASP A 648 64.69 38.93 -86.56
CA ASP A 648 65.85 39.40 -87.32
C ASP A 648 65.74 39.12 -88.84
N GLU A 649 64.80 38.27 -89.28
CA GLU A 649 64.55 37.94 -90.70
C GLU A 649 63.79 39.05 -91.46
N ILE A 650 62.96 39.88 -90.81
CA ILE A 650 62.07 40.87 -91.47
C ILE A 650 62.82 42.09 -92.01
N PHE A 651 63.81 42.60 -91.26
CA PHE A 651 64.62 43.75 -91.67
C PHE A 651 65.42 43.50 -92.97
N VAL A 652 65.69 42.24 -93.27
CA VAL A 652 66.42 41.82 -94.47
C VAL A 652 65.60 42.03 -95.77
N ASP A 653 64.27 41.91 -95.73
CA ASP A 653 63.40 41.91 -96.92
C ASP A 653 63.07 43.31 -97.48
N LEU A 654 63.12 44.34 -96.63
CA LEU A 654 62.85 45.75 -97.00
C LEU A 654 64.13 46.52 -97.38
N ASN A 655 65.26 45.81 -97.43
CA ASN A 655 66.58 46.32 -97.79
C ASN A 655 67.04 47.50 -96.90
N LEU A 656 66.71 47.40 -95.60
CA LEU A 656 67.11 48.27 -94.50
C LEU A 656 68.20 47.57 -93.64
N ASP A 657 68.95 48.33 -92.84
CA ASP A 657 69.94 47.76 -91.91
C ASP A 657 69.23 47.10 -90.70
N PRO A 658 69.80 46.04 -90.07
CA PRO A 658 69.29 45.50 -88.81
C PRO A 658 69.29 46.62 -87.76
N ASP A 659 68.14 46.83 -87.10
CA ASP A 659 67.84 47.92 -86.17
C ASP A 659 67.64 49.33 -86.79
N ASP A 660 67.45 49.47 -88.11
CA ASP A 660 67.15 50.79 -88.73
C ASP A 660 65.63 51.07 -88.73
N HIS A 661 65.05 51.15 -87.52
CA HIS A 661 63.62 51.39 -87.29
C HIS A 661 63.17 52.77 -87.76
N ASP A 662 64.01 53.79 -87.55
CA ASP A 662 63.72 55.20 -87.83
C ASP A 662 63.24 55.44 -89.27
N GLN A 663 63.83 54.74 -90.26
CA GLN A 663 63.51 54.94 -91.67
C GLN A 663 62.27 54.15 -92.14
N LEU A 664 61.92 53.06 -91.44
CA LEU A 664 60.70 52.27 -91.67
C LEU A 664 59.49 52.92 -90.99
N GLU A 665 59.71 53.49 -89.81
CA GLU A 665 58.75 54.17 -88.95
C GLU A 665 58.37 55.55 -89.52
N GLU A 666 59.31 56.36 -90.01
CA GLU A 666 59.03 57.70 -90.58
C GLU A 666 58.07 57.67 -91.81
N LEU A 667 58.02 56.55 -92.53
CA LEU A 667 57.13 56.34 -93.68
C LEU A 667 55.75 55.76 -93.28
N CYS A 668 55.62 55.09 -92.14
CA CYS A 668 54.35 54.56 -91.63
C CYS A 668 53.65 55.54 -90.65
N GLU A 669 54.40 56.29 -89.85
CA GLU A 669 53.91 57.16 -88.76
C GLU A 669 52.97 58.30 -89.18
N GLN A 670 53.05 58.77 -90.41
CA GLN A 670 52.25 59.92 -90.84
C GLN A 670 50.85 59.51 -91.33
N VAL A 671 50.60 58.22 -91.61
CA VAL A 671 49.33 57.73 -92.17
C VAL A 671 48.26 57.58 -91.07
N GLU A 672 48.63 57.03 -89.91
CA GLU A 672 47.71 56.70 -88.81
C GLU A 672 47.16 57.93 -88.08
N ALA A 673 47.96 58.99 -87.95
CA ALA A 673 47.59 60.24 -87.26
C ALA A 673 46.53 61.06 -88.02
N TYR A 674 46.52 60.99 -89.36
CA TYR A 674 45.55 61.64 -90.22
C TYR A 674 44.17 60.96 -90.14
N ASP A 675 44.13 59.63 -90.28
CA ASP A 675 42.89 58.86 -90.21
C ASP A 675 42.29 58.89 -88.79
N SER A 676 43.12 58.83 -87.75
CA SER A 676 42.68 58.92 -86.35
C SER A 676 42.06 60.28 -86.00
N ALA A 677 42.63 61.39 -86.49
CA ALA A 677 42.07 62.72 -86.23
C ALA A 677 40.71 62.93 -86.94
N ALA A 678 40.52 62.34 -88.12
CA ALA A 678 39.30 62.47 -88.92
C ALA A 678 38.16 61.57 -88.41
N GLU A 679 38.50 60.42 -87.83
CA GLU A 679 37.55 59.52 -87.16
C GLU A 679 37.12 60.08 -85.80
N ALA A 680 38.07 60.62 -85.01
CA ALA A 680 37.81 61.16 -83.67
C ALA A 680 36.80 62.33 -83.64
N VAL A 681 36.77 63.20 -84.66
CA VAL A 681 35.75 64.27 -84.77
C VAL A 681 34.36 63.70 -85.02
N ARG A 682 34.24 62.72 -85.93
CA ARG A 682 32.96 62.07 -86.24
C ARG A 682 32.41 61.30 -85.04
N GLU A 683 33.26 60.59 -84.32
CA GLU A 683 32.86 59.81 -83.15
C GLU A 683 32.47 60.70 -81.96
N ALA A 684 33.22 61.77 -81.71
CA ALA A 684 32.89 62.72 -80.64
C ALA A 684 31.57 63.48 -80.90
N GLU A 685 31.26 63.78 -82.15
CA GLU A 685 30.00 64.47 -82.53
C GLU A 685 28.78 63.55 -82.36
N ILE A 686 28.91 62.28 -82.75
CA ILE A 686 27.86 61.28 -82.55
C ILE A 686 27.64 61.04 -81.04
N ARG A 687 28.72 60.92 -80.27
CA ARG A 687 28.67 60.70 -78.82
C ARG A 687 28.00 61.87 -78.11
N ALA A 688 28.44 63.11 -78.33
CA ALA A 688 27.86 64.29 -77.70
C ALA A 688 26.35 64.47 -77.97
N ASN A 689 25.88 64.13 -79.18
CA ASN A 689 24.46 64.16 -79.51
C ASN A 689 23.67 63.01 -78.86
N THR A 690 24.26 61.82 -78.76
CA THR A 690 23.61 60.66 -78.13
C THR A 690 23.43 60.89 -76.64
N GLU A 691 24.49 61.31 -75.93
CA GLU A 691 24.41 61.61 -74.49
C GLU A 691 23.42 62.76 -74.19
N ALA A 692 23.25 63.70 -75.13
CA ALA A 692 22.31 64.80 -75.00
C ALA A 692 20.83 64.37 -75.09
N GLU A 693 20.53 63.40 -75.97
CA GLU A 693 19.19 62.82 -76.13
C GLU A 693 18.83 61.90 -74.95
N GLU A 694 19.80 61.11 -74.47
CA GLU A 694 19.62 60.22 -73.32
C GLU A 694 19.38 61.01 -72.03
N LEU A 695 20.14 62.08 -71.77
CA LEU A 695 19.93 62.95 -70.62
C LEU A 695 18.54 63.61 -70.61
N GLU A 696 18.02 64.02 -71.77
CA GLU A 696 16.67 64.63 -71.89
C GLU A 696 15.53 63.62 -71.70
N SER A 697 15.82 62.32 -71.73
CA SER A 697 14.82 61.25 -71.60
C SER A 697 14.45 60.94 -70.14
N TYR A 698 15.25 61.38 -69.17
CA TYR A 698 15.02 61.12 -67.76
C TYR A 698 13.81 61.92 -67.20
N PRO A 699 12.91 61.30 -66.40
CA PRO A 699 11.68 61.95 -65.92
C PRO A 699 11.88 63.20 -65.03
N GLU A 700 13.00 63.29 -64.33
CA GLU A 700 13.35 64.43 -63.44
C GLU A 700 14.41 65.37 -64.05
N PHE A 701 14.59 65.33 -65.39
CA PHE A 701 15.54 66.21 -66.08
C PHE A 701 15.21 67.69 -65.88
N GLU A 702 16.24 68.47 -65.53
CA GLU A 702 16.19 69.92 -65.44
C GLU A 702 17.14 70.54 -66.48
N PRO A 703 16.69 71.52 -67.30
CA PRO A 703 17.52 72.11 -68.37
C PRO A 703 18.86 72.68 -67.88
N ASP A 704 18.90 73.15 -66.63
CA ASP A 704 20.06 73.77 -66.00
C ASP A 704 21.23 72.77 -65.83
N LEU A 705 20.96 71.46 -65.81
CA LEU A 705 21.99 70.40 -65.72
C LEU A 705 22.95 70.41 -66.93
N LYS A 706 22.51 70.85 -68.11
CA LYS A 706 23.36 70.92 -69.33
C LYS A 706 24.41 72.04 -69.27
N GLU A 707 24.23 73.01 -68.36
CA GLU A 707 25.08 74.19 -68.20
C GLU A 707 25.97 74.11 -66.95
N GLN A 708 25.81 73.09 -66.11
CA GLN A 708 26.62 72.88 -64.91
C GLN A 708 28.03 72.37 -65.21
N GLU A 709 28.96 72.68 -64.31
CA GLU A 709 30.33 72.17 -64.39
C GLU A 709 30.41 70.73 -63.85
N ILE A 710 31.28 69.91 -64.46
CA ILE A 710 31.49 68.50 -64.05
C ILE A 710 31.84 68.36 -62.56
N ALA A 711 32.49 69.37 -61.96
CA ALA A 711 32.87 69.34 -60.55
C ALA A 711 31.65 69.38 -59.61
N ASP A 712 30.66 70.22 -59.92
CA ASP A 712 29.43 70.37 -59.13
C ASP A 712 28.54 69.13 -59.29
N LEU A 713 28.39 68.63 -60.53
CA LEU A 713 27.63 67.40 -60.81
C LEU A 713 28.20 66.17 -60.06
N ARG A 714 29.53 66.08 -59.91
CA ARG A 714 30.19 65.02 -59.14
C ARG A 714 30.01 65.15 -57.63
N GLU A 715 29.81 66.36 -57.12
CA GLU A 715 29.51 66.57 -55.70
C GLU A 715 28.08 66.12 -55.40
N ASP A 716 27.12 66.51 -56.23
CA ASP A 716 25.72 66.09 -56.14
C ASP A 716 25.57 64.57 -56.32
N LEU A 717 26.33 63.96 -57.24
CA LEU A 717 26.32 62.50 -57.46
C LEU A 717 26.76 61.74 -56.20
N ARG A 718 27.84 62.17 -55.55
CA ARG A 718 28.32 61.52 -54.31
C ARG A 718 27.32 61.61 -53.16
N GLU A 719 26.54 62.68 -53.09
CA GLU A 719 25.48 62.81 -52.07
C GLU A 719 24.31 61.85 -52.35
N ALA A 720 23.95 61.69 -53.63
CA ALA A 720 22.94 60.73 -54.07
C ALA A 720 23.39 59.27 -53.86
N GLU A 721 24.61 58.92 -54.25
CA GLU A 721 25.21 57.57 -54.09
C GLU A 721 25.25 57.13 -52.62
N ARG A 722 25.66 58.01 -51.70
CA ARG A 722 25.66 57.71 -50.24
C ARG A 722 24.27 57.38 -49.71
N THR A 723 23.21 57.95 -50.30
CA THR A 723 21.84 57.67 -49.89
C THR A 723 21.29 56.42 -50.57
N ALA A 724 21.86 56.03 -51.72
CA ALA A 724 21.49 54.84 -52.49
C ALA A 724 22.24 53.56 -52.03
N GLU A 725 23.39 53.69 -51.36
CA GLU A 725 24.23 52.58 -50.87
C GLU A 725 23.43 51.56 -50.02
N ASP A 726 22.46 52.03 -49.24
CA ASP A 726 21.62 51.18 -48.39
C ASP A 726 20.49 50.44 -49.15
N PHE A 727 20.33 50.62 -50.47
CA PHE A 727 19.17 50.12 -51.23
C PHE A 727 19.07 48.59 -51.23
N ASP A 728 20.13 47.89 -51.61
CA ASP A 728 20.15 46.42 -51.72
C ASP A 728 20.00 45.76 -50.34
N ASP A 729 20.64 46.34 -49.32
CA ASP A 729 20.54 45.90 -47.93
C ASP A 729 19.11 46.06 -47.38
N LEU A 730 18.49 47.23 -47.62
CA LEU A 730 17.09 47.47 -47.23
C LEU A 730 16.13 46.55 -47.99
N GLN A 731 16.40 46.27 -49.27
CA GLN A 731 15.57 45.38 -50.08
C GLN A 731 15.67 43.93 -49.61
N SER A 732 16.88 43.42 -49.34
CA SER A 732 17.09 42.07 -48.79
C SER A 732 16.39 41.94 -47.45
N ARG A 733 16.64 42.88 -46.53
CA ARG A 733 16.06 42.84 -45.18
C ARG A 733 14.53 42.88 -45.18
N ILE A 734 13.91 43.65 -46.08
CA ILE A 734 12.44 43.63 -46.26
C ILE A 734 11.96 42.30 -46.86
N ALA A 735 12.73 41.67 -47.74
CA ALA A 735 12.38 40.37 -48.34
C ALA A 735 12.49 39.24 -47.31
N ASP A 736 13.52 39.26 -46.47
CA ASP A 736 13.80 38.29 -45.41
C ASP A 736 12.69 38.35 -44.34
N ILE A 737 12.40 39.53 -43.79
CA ILE A 737 11.30 39.70 -42.81
C ILE A 737 9.95 39.30 -43.44
N LYS A 738 9.73 39.53 -44.75
CA LYS A 738 8.51 39.07 -45.44
C LYS A 738 8.47 37.56 -45.67
N ALA A 739 9.61 36.90 -45.73
CA ALA A 739 9.71 35.45 -45.84
C ALA A 739 9.41 34.82 -44.46
N GLU A 740 10.04 35.34 -43.40
CA GLU A 740 9.81 34.95 -42.00
C GLU A 740 8.34 35.13 -41.59
N ILE A 741 7.74 36.30 -41.87
CA ILE A 741 6.30 36.52 -41.60
C ILE A 741 5.40 35.56 -42.40
N ARG A 742 5.79 35.16 -43.61
CA ARG A 742 5.00 34.21 -44.42
C ARG A 742 5.09 32.80 -43.86
N GLN A 743 6.28 32.39 -43.43
CA GLN A 743 6.53 31.09 -42.82
C GLN A 743 5.80 30.97 -41.48
N ALA A 744 5.92 31.98 -40.62
CA ALA A 744 5.21 32.03 -39.35
C ALA A 744 3.68 32.11 -39.49
N LYS A 745 3.15 32.60 -40.63
CA LYS A 745 1.70 32.57 -40.93
C LYS A 745 1.19 31.21 -41.38
N SER A 746 2.07 30.32 -41.81
CA SER A 746 1.74 28.95 -42.18
C SER A 746 2.08 27.92 -41.10
N ASP A 747 2.83 28.31 -40.07
CA ASP A 747 3.19 27.43 -38.96
C ASP A 747 2.09 27.40 -37.90
N ASP A 748 1.59 26.20 -37.62
CA ASP A 748 0.65 25.91 -36.54
C ASP A 748 1.39 25.66 -35.21
N GLN A 749 2.64 26.15 -35.06
CA GLN A 749 3.50 25.91 -33.89
C GLN A 749 2.84 26.31 -32.56
N VAL A 750 2.21 27.50 -32.51
CA VAL A 750 1.53 27.95 -31.29
C VAL A 750 0.30 27.11 -30.97
N GLU A 751 -0.45 26.70 -32.00
CA GLU A 751 -1.63 25.83 -31.82
C GLU A 751 -1.22 24.42 -31.39
N THR A 752 -0.11 23.91 -31.93
CA THR A 752 0.48 22.62 -31.57
C THR A 752 1.01 22.65 -30.14
N ALA A 753 1.81 23.64 -29.77
CA ALA A 753 2.33 23.81 -28.41
C ALA A 753 1.21 24.06 -27.38
N LEU A 754 0.14 24.79 -27.76
CA LEU A 754 -1.06 24.92 -26.92
C LEU A 754 -1.71 23.57 -26.64
N ALA A 755 -1.88 22.75 -27.69
CA ALA A 755 -2.51 21.44 -27.61
C ALA A 755 -1.63 20.42 -26.87
N GLU A 756 -0.30 20.47 -27.04
CA GLU A 756 0.66 19.65 -26.29
C GLU A 756 0.71 20.03 -24.82
N ARG A 757 0.67 21.33 -24.51
CA ARG A 757 0.54 21.80 -23.12
C ARG A 757 -0.78 21.35 -22.50
N ASP A 758 -1.91 21.47 -23.21
CA ASP A 758 -3.18 20.98 -22.68
C ASP A 758 -3.14 19.48 -22.41
N ARG A 759 -2.64 18.67 -23.36
CA ARG A 759 -2.48 17.21 -23.14
C ARG A 759 -1.55 16.90 -21.98
N ALA A 760 -0.40 17.55 -21.89
CA ALA A 760 0.56 17.28 -20.82
C ALA A 760 0.05 17.72 -19.44
N LEU A 761 -0.82 18.75 -19.38
CA LEU A 761 -1.49 19.15 -18.14
C LEU A 761 -2.65 18.21 -17.78
N ASP A 762 -3.41 17.75 -18.76
CA ASP A 762 -4.45 16.72 -18.55
C ASP A 762 -3.80 15.42 -18.05
N ASP A 763 -2.72 14.95 -18.70
CA ASP A 763 -1.95 13.77 -18.28
C ASP A 763 -1.38 13.93 -16.84
N LEU A 764 -0.93 15.14 -16.49
CA LEU A 764 -0.44 15.46 -15.14
C LEU A 764 -1.58 15.47 -14.11
N GLN A 765 -2.77 15.95 -14.51
CA GLN A 765 -3.94 15.93 -13.65
C GLN A 765 -4.43 14.51 -13.40
N ASP A 766 -4.56 13.69 -14.45
CA ASP A 766 -4.95 12.28 -14.35
C ASP A 766 -3.97 11.54 -13.41
N GLN A 767 -2.66 11.78 -13.57
CA GLN A 767 -1.65 11.17 -12.70
C GLN A 767 -1.75 11.65 -11.24
N LEU A 768 -2.06 12.92 -11.01
CA LEU A 768 -2.28 13.44 -9.65
C LEU A 768 -3.49 12.78 -9.00
N GLU A 769 -4.58 12.59 -9.75
CA GLU A 769 -5.78 11.91 -9.28
C GLU A 769 -5.47 10.44 -8.92
N ASP A 770 -4.69 9.74 -9.75
CA ASP A 770 -4.23 8.38 -9.48
C ASP A 770 -3.31 8.29 -8.25
N ASP A 771 -2.32 9.17 -8.14
CA ASP A 771 -1.40 9.22 -6.99
C ASP A 771 -2.17 9.54 -5.69
N CYS A 772 -3.13 10.47 -5.74
CA CYS A 772 -4.01 10.75 -4.61
C CYS A 772 -4.88 9.55 -4.25
N ALA A 773 -5.46 8.85 -5.23
CA ALA A 773 -6.27 7.66 -4.98
C ALA A 773 -5.43 6.54 -4.36
N ALA A 774 -4.19 6.33 -4.81
CA ALA A 774 -3.29 5.33 -4.27
C ALA A 774 -2.89 5.63 -2.81
N MET A 775 -2.54 6.88 -2.50
CA MET A 775 -2.20 7.31 -1.14
C MET A 775 -3.40 7.31 -0.19
N VAL A 776 -4.59 7.68 -0.67
CA VAL A 776 -5.82 7.56 0.12
C VAL A 776 -6.15 6.09 0.36
N GLY A 777 -5.94 5.23 -0.65
CA GLY A 777 -6.08 3.78 -0.52
C GLY A 777 -5.18 3.20 0.57
N ASP A 778 -3.90 3.61 0.61
CA ASP A 778 -2.94 3.24 1.66
C ASP A 778 -3.45 3.60 3.06
N VAL A 779 -3.88 4.85 3.26
CA VAL A 779 -4.43 5.32 4.54
C VAL A 779 -5.72 4.58 4.91
N LEU A 780 -6.59 4.29 3.95
CA LEU A 780 -7.84 3.57 4.20
C LEU A 780 -7.60 2.11 4.58
N VAL A 781 -6.66 1.43 3.91
CA VAL A 781 -6.29 0.05 4.25
C VAL A 781 -5.67 -0.01 5.63
N ASP A 782 -4.73 0.88 5.94
CA ASP A 782 -4.13 1.00 7.27
C ASP A 782 -5.21 1.25 8.34
N HIS A 783 -6.16 2.15 8.07
CA HIS A 783 -7.26 2.43 9.00
C HIS A 783 -8.19 1.23 9.19
N VAL A 784 -8.56 0.53 8.11
CA VAL A 784 -9.38 -0.69 8.20
C VAL A 784 -8.62 -1.78 8.97
N GLN A 785 -7.32 -1.91 8.74
CA GLN A 785 -6.46 -2.86 9.45
C GLN A 785 -6.39 -2.52 10.94
N GLU A 786 -6.06 -1.28 11.32
CA GLU A 786 -6.02 -0.80 12.71
C GLU A 786 -7.39 -0.96 13.39
N ALA A 787 -8.49 -0.51 12.76
CA ALA A 787 -9.83 -0.61 13.33
C ALA A 787 -10.27 -2.07 13.56
N THR A 788 -9.91 -2.98 12.66
CA THR A 788 -10.19 -4.42 12.79
C THR A 788 -9.30 -5.08 13.85
N MET A 789 -8.05 -4.63 13.98
CA MET A 789 -7.08 -5.15 14.95
C MET A 789 -7.33 -4.66 16.39
N GLU A 790 -7.73 -3.41 16.59
CA GLU A 790 -7.94 -2.85 17.94
C GLU A 790 -9.31 -3.21 18.53
N THR A 791 -10.36 -3.27 17.71
CA THR A 791 -11.74 -3.36 18.22
C THR A 791 -12.21 -4.80 18.42
N SER A 792 -11.79 -5.74 17.57
CA SER A 792 -12.35 -7.11 17.53
C SER A 792 -11.38 -8.21 17.97
N ARG A 793 -10.07 -7.94 17.94
CA ARG A 793 -9.04 -8.97 18.02
C ARG A 793 -8.87 -9.57 19.44
N PRO A 794 -8.90 -8.79 20.53
CA PRO A 794 -8.85 -9.34 21.90
C PRO A 794 -10.01 -10.29 22.18
N ASP A 795 -11.25 -9.86 21.92
CA ASP A 795 -12.46 -10.65 22.14
C ASP A 795 -12.48 -11.94 21.30
N VAL A 796 -12.04 -11.86 20.03
CA VAL A 796 -11.97 -13.04 19.15
C VAL A 796 -10.95 -14.04 19.67
N PHE A 797 -9.80 -13.61 20.19
CA PHE A 797 -8.82 -14.55 20.72
C PHE A 797 -9.18 -15.11 22.09
N GLU A 798 -9.79 -14.33 22.96
CA GLU A 798 -10.38 -14.86 24.19
C GLU A 798 -11.40 -15.95 23.85
N ARG A 799 -12.31 -15.67 22.90
CA ARG A 799 -13.29 -16.66 22.48
C ARG A 799 -12.67 -17.85 21.74
N ALA A 800 -11.61 -17.65 20.96
CA ALA A 800 -10.87 -18.72 20.30
C ALA A 800 -10.16 -19.63 21.31
N ARG A 801 -9.64 -19.08 22.41
CA ARG A 801 -9.09 -19.86 23.52
C ARG A 801 -10.17 -20.76 24.12
N GLU A 802 -11.36 -20.22 24.37
CA GLU A 802 -12.47 -20.99 24.94
C GLU A 802 -12.92 -22.13 24.00
N ILE A 803 -13.04 -21.83 22.70
CA ILE A 803 -13.40 -22.83 21.69
C ILE A 803 -12.30 -23.88 21.55
N LEU A 804 -11.03 -23.48 21.52
CA LEU A 804 -9.90 -24.40 21.42
C LEU A 804 -9.83 -25.33 22.63
N ALA A 805 -10.00 -24.80 23.84
CA ALA A 805 -10.08 -25.60 25.05
C ALA A 805 -11.23 -26.61 24.96
N THR A 806 -12.38 -26.19 24.44
CA THR A 806 -13.57 -27.06 24.31
C THR A 806 -13.36 -28.18 23.27
N ILE A 807 -12.96 -27.85 22.04
CA ILE A 807 -12.80 -28.85 20.96
C ILE A 807 -11.60 -29.79 21.18
N THR A 808 -10.65 -29.39 22.05
CA THR A 808 -9.48 -30.22 22.42
C THR A 808 -9.63 -30.89 23.77
N ARG A 809 -10.81 -30.81 24.41
CA ARG A 809 -11.10 -31.36 25.74
C ARG A 809 -10.06 -30.92 26.79
N GLY A 810 -9.68 -29.65 26.73
CA GLY A 810 -8.75 -29.00 27.64
C GLY A 810 -7.28 -29.22 27.32
N ARG A 811 -6.93 -30.00 26.30
CA ARG A 811 -5.53 -30.30 26.00
C ARG A 811 -4.73 -29.07 25.56
N TYR A 812 -5.31 -28.21 24.73
CA TYR A 812 -4.61 -27.04 24.21
C TYR A 812 -5.26 -25.74 24.69
N ARG A 813 -4.42 -24.78 25.06
CA ARG A 813 -4.80 -23.40 25.33
C ARG A 813 -4.12 -22.48 24.33
N LEU A 814 -4.84 -21.48 23.82
CA LEU A 814 -4.27 -20.45 22.94
C LEU A 814 -3.86 -19.24 23.76
N ASP A 815 -2.55 -18.94 23.76
CA ASP A 815 -1.96 -17.80 24.45
C ASP A 815 -1.46 -16.78 23.40
N PHE A 816 -1.66 -15.50 23.69
CA PHE A 816 -1.20 -14.37 22.89
C PHE A 816 -0.23 -13.55 23.74
N ASP A 817 1.01 -13.39 23.28
CA ASP A 817 1.96 -12.50 23.93
C ASP A 817 1.82 -11.10 23.33
N GLU A 818 1.27 -10.18 24.11
CA GLU A 818 1.07 -8.78 23.70
C GLU A 818 2.39 -8.05 23.43
N ASN A 819 3.52 -8.48 24.04
CA ASN A 819 4.80 -7.79 23.90
C ASN A 819 5.55 -8.21 22.63
N GLU A 820 5.46 -9.49 22.27
CA GLU A 820 6.09 -10.05 21.08
C GLU A 820 5.14 -10.09 19.88
N ALA A 821 3.84 -9.79 20.08
CA ALA A 821 2.76 -9.95 19.09
C ALA A 821 2.73 -11.37 18.47
N GLU A 822 3.16 -12.36 19.24
CA GLU A 822 3.31 -13.75 18.80
C GLU A 822 2.28 -14.67 19.46
N PHE A 823 1.78 -15.62 18.67
CA PHE A 823 0.82 -16.64 19.11
C PHE A 823 1.53 -17.91 19.55
N ARG A 824 1.07 -18.50 20.65
CA ARG A 824 1.57 -19.79 21.14
C ARG A 824 0.42 -20.69 21.58
N ALA A 825 0.54 -21.99 21.31
CA ALA A 825 -0.38 -22.97 21.87
C ALA A 825 0.31 -23.68 23.04
N PHE A 826 -0.37 -23.75 24.18
CA PHE A 826 0.13 -24.43 25.37
C PHE A 826 -0.50 -25.82 25.46
N ASP A 827 0.33 -26.88 25.46
CA ASP A 827 -0.13 -28.26 25.69
C ASP A 827 -0.19 -28.53 27.20
N GLU A 828 -1.41 -28.53 27.76
CA GLU A 828 -1.67 -28.71 29.19
C GLU A 828 -1.29 -30.11 29.68
N SER A 829 -1.35 -31.13 28.81
CA SER A 829 -0.94 -32.50 29.16
C SER A 829 0.58 -32.64 29.32
N LYS A 830 1.35 -31.79 28.65
CA LYS A 830 2.81 -31.79 28.69
C LYS A 830 3.41 -30.61 29.44
N GLN A 831 2.58 -29.64 29.83
CA GLN A 831 2.98 -28.36 30.41
C GLN A 831 4.06 -27.67 29.55
N LYS A 832 3.85 -27.64 28.22
CA LYS A 832 4.80 -27.09 27.25
C LYS A 832 4.13 -26.11 26.30
N GLY A 833 4.68 -24.90 26.20
CA GLY A 833 4.36 -23.95 25.14
C GLY A 833 4.98 -24.37 23.81
N LEU A 834 4.19 -24.30 22.75
CA LEU A 834 4.57 -24.61 21.37
C LEU A 834 4.35 -23.37 20.51
N ALA A 835 5.36 -23.02 19.72
CA ALA A 835 5.17 -22.04 18.68
C ALA A 835 4.22 -22.59 17.60
N LEU A 836 3.56 -21.69 16.88
CA LEU A 836 2.57 -22.00 15.86
C LEU A 836 3.11 -22.93 14.74
N ASP A 837 4.39 -22.81 14.42
CA ASP A 837 5.09 -23.65 13.45
C ASP A 837 5.50 -25.03 14.01
N GLU A 838 5.63 -25.18 15.33
CA GLU A 838 5.92 -26.46 15.99
C GLU A 838 4.68 -27.36 16.12
N LEU A 839 3.48 -26.82 15.83
CA LEU A 839 2.23 -27.55 15.93
C LEU A 839 2.13 -28.67 14.91
N SER A 840 1.55 -29.79 15.35
CA SER A 840 1.17 -30.86 14.44
C SER A 840 0.14 -30.35 13.44
N SER A 841 0.13 -30.93 12.24
CA SER A 841 -0.83 -30.55 11.19
C SER A 841 -2.30 -30.67 11.64
N GLY A 842 -2.62 -31.62 12.53
CA GLY A 842 -3.96 -31.73 13.14
C GLY A 842 -4.26 -30.62 14.15
N THR A 843 -3.28 -30.27 14.99
CA THR A 843 -3.42 -29.19 15.98
C THR A 843 -3.59 -27.83 15.31
N ARG A 844 -2.87 -27.57 14.21
CA ARG A 844 -3.04 -26.34 13.41
C ARG A 844 -4.48 -26.17 12.93
N VAL A 845 -5.12 -27.25 12.46
CA VAL A 845 -6.52 -27.23 12.04
C VAL A 845 -7.45 -26.88 13.19
N GLN A 846 -7.21 -27.42 14.39
CA GLN A 846 -8.02 -27.09 15.57
C GLN A 846 -7.90 -25.62 15.94
N VAL A 847 -6.70 -25.05 15.88
CA VAL A 847 -6.47 -23.61 16.15
C VAL A 847 -7.20 -22.75 15.11
N LEU A 848 -7.07 -23.06 13.82
CA LEU A 848 -7.77 -22.34 12.74
C LEU A 848 -9.29 -22.41 12.90
N LEU A 849 -9.82 -23.62 13.16
CA LEU A 849 -11.24 -23.84 13.39
C LEU A 849 -11.73 -23.01 14.59
N ALA A 850 -10.97 -22.99 15.69
CA ALA A 850 -11.31 -22.22 16.88
C ALA A 850 -11.33 -20.70 16.62
N VAL A 851 -10.32 -20.16 15.96
CA VAL A 851 -10.24 -18.73 15.60
C VAL A 851 -11.38 -18.33 14.67
N ARG A 852 -11.66 -19.15 13.66
CA ARG A 852 -12.72 -18.84 12.69
C ARG A 852 -14.11 -18.88 13.31
N ILE A 853 -14.37 -19.85 14.18
CA ILE A 853 -15.65 -19.91 14.90
C ILE A 853 -15.76 -18.78 15.91
N ALA A 854 -14.67 -18.42 16.59
CA ALA A 854 -14.66 -17.28 17.50
C ALA A 854 -15.03 -15.98 16.79
N PHE A 855 -14.48 -15.78 15.59
CA PHE A 855 -14.80 -14.63 14.75
C PHE A 855 -16.26 -14.63 14.28
N VAL A 856 -16.78 -15.78 13.82
CA VAL A 856 -18.20 -15.95 13.47
C VAL A 856 -19.09 -15.64 14.67
N GLU A 857 -18.73 -16.15 15.85
CA GLU A 857 -19.47 -15.91 17.07
C GLU A 857 -19.42 -14.44 17.50
N GLN A 858 -18.32 -13.72 17.33
CA GLN A 858 -18.28 -12.30 17.69
C GLN A 858 -19.33 -11.47 16.93
N GLN A 859 -19.75 -11.92 15.74
CA GLN A 859 -20.69 -11.22 14.87
C GLN A 859 -22.15 -11.64 15.06
N GLU A 860 -22.39 -12.76 15.73
CA GLU A 860 -23.72 -13.26 16.01
C GLU A 860 -24.43 -12.39 17.06
N GLN A 861 -25.43 -11.62 16.62
CA GLN A 861 -26.28 -10.77 17.49
C GLN A 861 -27.39 -11.59 18.19
N GLY A 862 -26.98 -12.58 18.99
CA GLY A 862 -27.89 -13.34 19.88
C GLY A 862 -28.39 -14.69 19.35
N VAL A 863 -28.12 -15.04 18.10
CA VAL A 863 -28.50 -16.34 17.50
C VAL A 863 -27.31 -17.05 16.88
N ARG A 864 -27.25 -18.39 17.01
CA ARG A 864 -26.20 -19.22 16.37
C ARG A 864 -26.71 -19.78 15.05
N ILE A 865 -26.04 -19.44 13.96
CA ILE A 865 -26.41 -19.93 12.62
C ILE A 865 -25.70 -21.27 12.34
N PRO A 866 -26.34 -22.21 11.61
CA PRO A 866 -25.71 -23.47 11.23
C PRO A 866 -24.40 -23.28 10.44
N LEU A 867 -23.43 -24.17 10.67
CA LEU A 867 -22.18 -24.19 9.91
C LEU A 867 -22.28 -25.18 8.74
N LEU A 868 -21.77 -24.77 7.58
CA LEU A 868 -21.75 -25.58 6.36
C LEU A 868 -20.29 -25.98 6.06
N LEU A 869 -19.97 -27.26 6.27
CA LEU A 869 -18.65 -27.83 6.00
C LEU A 869 -18.68 -28.51 4.62
N ASP A 870 -17.89 -28.03 3.65
CA ASP A 870 -17.88 -28.56 2.28
C ASP A 870 -16.56 -29.28 1.97
N GLU A 871 -16.62 -30.57 1.62
CA GLU A 871 -15.50 -31.44 1.22
C GLU A 871 -14.23 -31.31 2.09
N THR A 872 -14.41 -31.15 3.40
CA THR A 872 -13.34 -30.71 4.30
C THR A 872 -12.29 -31.77 4.64
N LEU A 873 -12.51 -33.04 4.30
CA LEU A 873 -11.58 -34.15 4.57
C LEU A 873 -10.82 -34.61 3.32
N ALA A 874 -11.11 -34.03 2.15
CA ALA A 874 -10.49 -34.40 0.90
C ALA A 874 -8.97 -34.15 0.95
N ASN A 875 -8.18 -35.19 0.66
CA ASN A 875 -6.71 -35.21 0.74
C ASN A 875 -6.10 -35.14 2.17
N THR A 876 -6.90 -35.34 3.21
CA THR A 876 -6.45 -35.32 4.60
C THR A 876 -6.11 -36.72 5.11
N ASP A 877 -4.98 -36.89 5.83
CA ASP A 877 -4.64 -38.19 6.44
C ASP A 877 -5.62 -38.57 7.56
N ASP A 878 -5.74 -39.86 7.85
CA ASP A 878 -6.75 -40.38 8.78
C ASP A 878 -6.65 -39.80 10.19
N ARG A 879 -5.45 -39.39 10.64
CA ARG A 879 -5.28 -38.74 11.95
C ARG A 879 -5.88 -37.34 11.95
N ARG A 880 -5.61 -36.55 10.91
CA ARG A 880 -6.21 -35.21 10.76
C ARG A 880 -7.72 -35.27 10.56
N ALA A 881 -8.20 -36.24 9.78
CA ALA A 881 -9.63 -36.41 9.54
C ALA A 881 -10.38 -36.72 10.85
N LYS A 882 -9.81 -37.59 11.68
CA LYS A 882 -10.27 -37.84 13.04
C LYS A 882 -10.38 -36.55 13.86
N THR A 883 -9.32 -35.74 13.89
CA THR A 883 -9.28 -34.48 14.66
C THR A 883 -10.37 -33.50 14.23
N ILE A 884 -10.64 -33.37 12.93
CA ILE A 884 -11.70 -32.49 12.41
C ILE A 884 -13.09 -32.99 12.82
N ILE A 885 -13.35 -34.29 12.66
CA ILE A 885 -14.62 -34.91 13.02
C ILE A 885 -14.88 -34.74 14.52
N GLU A 886 -13.91 -35.07 15.38
CA GLU A 886 -14.03 -34.92 16.84
C GLU A 886 -14.28 -33.46 17.24
N SER A 887 -13.52 -32.52 16.67
CA SER A 887 -13.70 -31.09 16.97
C SER A 887 -15.10 -30.61 16.57
N THR A 888 -15.63 -31.10 15.45
CA THR A 888 -16.97 -30.74 14.97
C THR A 888 -18.09 -31.35 15.83
N ILE A 889 -17.90 -32.59 16.31
CA ILE A 889 -18.81 -33.22 17.27
C ILE A 889 -18.89 -32.41 18.56
N GLU A 890 -17.77 -31.90 19.08
CA GLU A 890 -17.77 -31.03 20.26
C GLU A 890 -18.51 -29.71 20.01
N LEU A 891 -18.40 -29.12 18.81
CA LEU A 891 -19.17 -27.92 18.45
C LEU A 891 -20.68 -28.20 18.41
N ALA A 892 -21.08 -29.35 17.85
CA ALA A 892 -22.48 -29.76 17.80
C ALA A 892 -23.06 -30.06 19.18
N ARG A 893 -22.27 -30.68 20.07
CA ARG A 893 -22.64 -30.91 21.48
C ARG A 893 -22.92 -29.60 22.22
N ASN A 894 -22.22 -28.53 21.85
CA ASN A 894 -22.46 -27.18 22.39
C ASN A 894 -23.69 -26.47 21.78
N GLY A 895 -24.51 -27.19 21.01
CA GLY A 895 -25.81 -26.74 20.53
C GLY A 895 -25.81 -26.06 19.16
N ARG A 896 -24.73 -26.17 18.37
CA ARG A 896 -24.68 -25.59 17.01
C ARG A 896 -25.00 -26.66 15.96
N GLN A 897 -25.97 -26.41 15.08
CA GLN A 897 -26.26 -27.30 13.97
C GLN A 897 -25.13 -27.27 12.93
N VAL A 898 -24.71 -28.43 12.44
CA VAL A 898 -23.64 -28.54 11.44
C VAL A 898 -24.12 -29.39 10.26
N PHE A 899 -23.87 -28.90 9.04
CA PHE A 899 -24.05 -29.65 7.81
C PHE A 899 -22.69 -30.01 7.24
N TYR A 900 -22.47 -31.29 6.96
CA TYR A 900 -21.26 -31.77 6.32
C TYR A 900 -21.58 -32.31 4.92
N PHE A 901 -21.05 -31.68 3.87
CA PHE A 901 -21.27 -32.06 2.49
C PHE A 901 -20.09 -32.84 1.94
N THR A 902 -20.35 -34.02 1.36
CA THR A 902 -19.31 -34.83 0.74
C THR A 902 -19.77 -35.61 -0.49
N ALA A 903 -18.87 -35.76 -1.46
CA ALA A 903 -19.02 -36.68 -2.58
C ALA A 903 -18.32 -38.03 -2.37
N GLN A 904 -17.60 -38.20 -1.26
CA GLN A 904 -16.67 -39.30 -1.02
C GLN A 904 -17.22 -40.29 0.01
N GLY A 905 -17.35 -41.56 -0.39
CA GLY A 905 -17.95 -42.58 0.47
C GLY A 905 -17.11 -42.95 1.69
N ASP A 906 -15.78 -42.78 1.63
CA ASP A 906 -14.89 -43.03 2.77
C ASP A 906 -15.04 -41.98 3.87
N GLU A 907 -15.31 -40.72 3.52
CA GLU A 907 -15.62 -39.66 4.49
C GLU A 907 -16.95 -39.95 5.20
N VAL A 908 -17.99 -40.35 4.45
CA VAL A 908 -19.28 -40.79 5.03
C VAL A 908 -19.04 -41.92 6.02
N ALA A 909 -18.25 -42.93 5.63
CA ALA A 909 -17.94 -44.06 6.50
C ALA A 909 -17.23 -43.62 7.79
N LYS A 910 -16.26 -42.69 7.70
CA LYS A 910 -15.54 -42.12 8.87
C LYS A 910 -16.50 -41.38 9.81
N TRP A 911 -17.40 -40.56 9.27
CA TRP A 911 -18.43 -39.87 10.03
C TRP A 911 -19.40 -40.84 10.71
N THR A 912 -19.92 -41.83 9.99
CA THR A 912 -20.81 -42.86 10.55
C THR A 912 -20.14 -43.56 11.72
N ALA A 913 -18.90 -44.02 11.55
CA ALA A 913 -18.17 -44.71 12.61
C ALA A 913 -17.93 -43.83 13.85
N ALA A 914 -17.59 -42.55 13.66
CA ALA A 914 -17.38 -41.63 14.76
C ALA A 914 -18.68 -41.30 15.51
N LEU A 915 -19.77 -41.06 14.78
CA LEU A 915 -21.09 -40.73 15.33
C LEU A 915 -21.73 -41.94 16.05
N GLU A 916 -21.62 -43.15 15.51
CA GLU A 916 -22.08 -44.38 16.18
C GLU A 916 -21.33 -44.67 17.49
N SER A 917 -20.06 -44.25 17.57
CA SER A 917 -19.23 -44.44 18.75
C SER A 917 -19.43 -43.37 19.83
N THR A 918 -20.16 -42.30 19.53
CA THR A 918 -20.31 -41.12 20.40
C THR A 918 -21.73 -40.98 20.93
N ASN A 919 -21.89 -40.91 22.25
CA ASN A 919 -23.17 -40.59 22.87
C ASN A 919 -23.36 -39.07 23.01
N GLY A 920 -24.61 -38.61 22.92
CA GLY A 920 -25.01 -37.24 23.30
C GLY A 920 -25.06 -36.19 22.18
N VAL A 921 -24.95 -36.59 20.90
CA VAL A 921 -25.17 -35.69 19.75
C VAL A 921 -26.12 -36.35 18.76
N ASP A 922 -27.23 -35.68 18.47
CA ASP A 922 -28.16 -36.13 17.43
C ASP A 922 -27.51 -35.97 16.05
N HIS A 923 -27.70 -36.97 15.18
CA HIS A 923 -27.13 -36.95 13.84
C HIS A 923 -28.05 -37.62 12.83
N GLU A 924 -27.94 -37.19 11.57
CA GLU A 924 -28.67 -37.74 10.43
C GLU A 924 -27.74 -37.90 9.22
N ILE A 925 -27.89 -38.98 8.45
CA ILE A 925 -27.11 -39.24 7.23
C ILE A 925 -28.05 -39.17 6.03
N VAL A 926 -27.91 -38.09 5.25
CA VAL A 926 -28.79 -37.79 4.11
C VAL A 926 -28.12 -38.19 2.80
N ASP A 927 -28.69 -39.21 2.14
CA ASP A 927 -28.30 -39.60 0.78
C ASP A 927 -29.14 -38.85 -0.27
N LEU A 928 -28.54 -37.81 -0.88
CA LEU A 928 -29.21 -37.03 -1.92
C LEU A 928 -29.51 -37.82 -3.20
N ALA A 929 -28.79 -38.90 -3.48
CA ALA A 929 -29.13 -39.76 -4.64
C ALA A 929 -30.47 -40.48 -4.39
N THR A 930 -30.67 -40.97 -3.17
CA THR A 930 -31.92 -41.62 -2.74
C THR A 930 -33.07 -40.62 -2.62
N VAL A 931 -32.85 -39.45 -2.02
CA VAL A 931 -33.87 -38.37 -1.92
C VAL A 931 -34.39 -37.95 -3.31
N ARG A 932 -33.52 -38.01 -4.33
CA ARG A 932 -33.85 -37.60 -5.71
C ARG A 932 -34.25 -38.74 -6.64
N ASP A 933 -34.33 -39.98 -6.16
CA ASP A 933 -34.63 -41.17 -6.96
C ASP A 933 -33.67 -41.33 -8.17
N VAL A 934 -32.36 -41.13 -7.95
CA VAL A 934 -31.30 -41.25 -8.95
C VAL A 934 -30.50 -42.54 -8.71
N ASP A 935 -30.37 -43.38 -9.74
CA ASP A 935 -29.74 -44.73 -9.70
C ASP A 935 -28.22 -44.76 -9.38
N ASP A 936 -27.59 -43.61 -9.11
CA ASP A 936 -26.12 -43.46 -8.98
C ASP A 936 -25.74 -43.13 -7.52
N SER A 937 -25.68 -44.15 -6.66
CA SER A 937 -25.33 -44.00 -5.24
C SER A 937 -23.81 -44.00 -5.02
N VAL A 938 -23.32 -43.19 -4.09
CA VAL A 938 -21.91 -43.20 -3.66
C VAL A 938 -21.58 -44.55 -2.99
N HIS A 939 -20.49 -45.19 -3.40
CA HIS A 939 -20.03 -46.43 -2.76
C HIS A 939 -19.40 -46.10 -1.40
N ILE A 940 -20.08 -46.47 -0.31
CA ILE A 940 -19.56 -46.38 1.05
C ILE A 940 -18.78 -47.69 1.36
N PRO A 941 -17.47 -47.64 1.62
CA PRO A 941 -16.70 -48.84 1.96
C PRO A 941 -17.09 -49.41 3.33
N GLU A 942 -17.09 -50.75 3.46
CA GLU A 942 -17.21 -51.42 4.77
C GLU A 942 -15.95 -51.15 5.59
N LEU A 943 -16.10 -50.47 6.73
CA LEU A 943 -15.01 -50.18 7.65
C LEU A 943 -14.84 -51.34 8.64
N GLU A 944 -13.98 -52.32 8.31
CA GLU A 944 -13.63 -53.42 9.24
C GLU A 944 -12.65 -53.01 10.36
N SER A 945 -12.25 -51.75 10.47
CA SER A 945 -11.38 -51.29 11.57
C SER A 945 -11.39 -49.78 11.76
N VAL A 946 -12.49 -49.22 12.26
CA VAL A 946 -12.38 -47.98 13.04
C VAL A 946 -12.36 -48.40 14.49
N GLU A 947 -11.17 -48.50 15.08
CA GLU A 947 -11.04 -48.58 16.54
C GLU A 947 -11.80 -47.39 17.12
N SER A 948 -12.66 -47.62 18.13
CA SER A 948 -13.33 -46.50 18.80
C SER A 948 -12.26 -45.48 19.19
N PHE A 949 -12.42 -44.26 18.71
CA PHE A 949 -11.35 -43.28 18.70
C PHE A 949 -10.95 -42.79 20.10
N THR A 950 -11.80 -43.06 21.08
CA THR A 950 -11.51 -42.96 22.51
C THR A 950 -11.38 -44.40 23.05
N PRO A 951 -10.25 -44.78 23.69
CA PRO A 951 -10.21 -46.04 24.41
C PRO A 951 -11.31 -45.98 25.47
N LYS A 952 -12.27 -46.91 25.43
CA LYS A 952 -13.29 -46.99 26.47
C LYS A 952 -12.57 -47.25 27.79
N ALA A 953 -12.76 -46.35 28.74
CA ALA A 953 -12.25 -46.54 30.08
C ALA A 953 -12.79 -47.88 30.63
N PRO A 954 -11.97 -48.67 31.34
CA PRO A 954 -12.44 -49.89 31.98
C PRO A 954 -13.57 -49.54 32.96
N THR A 955 -14.63 -50.35 32.98
CA THR A 955 -15.78 -50.11 33.86
C THR A 955 -15.38 -50.20 35.33
N PRO A 956 -15.92 -49.33 36.21
CA PRO A 956 -15.55 -49.30 37.63
C PRO A 956 -16.08 -50.49 38.45
N ASP A 957 -16.94 -51.33 37.87
CA ASP A 957 -17.64 -52.44 38.53
C ASP A 957 -16.68 -53.43 39.24
N GLY A 958 -16.66 -53.37 40.57
CA GLY A 958 -15.91 -54.30 41.42
C GLY A 958 -14.49 -53.87 41.78
N HIS A 959 -14.08 -52.66 41.38
CA HIS A 959 -12.81 -52.05 41.77
C HIS A 959 -13.03 -51.03 42.91
N ASP A 960 -12.08 -50.98 43.85
CA ASP A 960 -11.87 -49.82 44.72
C ASP A 960 -10.89 -48.83 44.05
N HIS A 961 -10.72 -47.64 44.60
CA HIS A 961 -9.87 -46.60 44.00
C HIS A 961 -8.46 -47.12 43.66
N ALA A 962 -7.82 -47.90 44.54
CA ALA A 962 -6.48 -48.44 44.31
C ALA A 962 -6.45 -49.50 43.20
N SER A 963 -7.35 -50.48 43.24
CA SER A 963 -7.44 -51.53 42.21
C SER A 963 -7.95 -51.04 40.87
N TYR A 964 -8.63 -49.88 40.83
CA TYR A 964 -9.00 -49.21 39.58
C TYR A 964 -7.80 -48.50 38.95
N GLY A 965 -6.94 -47.88 39.77
CA GLY A 965 -5.67 -47.31 39.29
C GLY A 965 -4.73 -48.35 38.69
N ASP A 966 -4.68 -49.55 39.27
CA ASP A 966 -3.92 -50.69 38.73
C ASP A 966 -4.47 -51.15 37.35
N GLU A 967 -5.79 -51.16 37.18
CA GLU A 967 -6.46 -51.52 35.90
C GLU A 967 -6.24 -50.45 34.82
N LEU A 968 -6.26 -49.17 35.23
CA LEU A 968 -5.95 -48.02 34.36
C LEU A 968 -4.46 -47.93 33.99
N ALA A 969 -3.59 -48.69 34.67
CA ALA A 969 -2.14 -48.63 34.50
C ALA A 969 -1.57 -47.21 34.65
N VAL A 970 -2.02 -46.48 35.69
CA VAL A 970 -1.64 -45.08 35.92
C VAL A 970 -0.11 -44.95 36.12
N ASP A 971 0.51 -44.11 35.30
CA ASP A 971 1.94 -43.80 35.39
C ASP A 971 2.29 -43.08 36.71
N SER A 972 3.51 -43.28 37.21
CA SER A 972 4.00 -42.57 38.39
C SER A 972 4.11 -41.07 38.13
N PHE A 973 3.51 -40.24 38.99
CA PHE A 973 3.58 -38.79 38.90
C PHE A 973 5.02 -38.26 39.10
N ASN A 974 5.45 -37.35 38.22
CA ASN A 974 6.74 -36.66 38.31
C ASN A 974 6.53 -35.16 38.61
N PRO A 975 6.84 -34.68 39.83
CA PRO A 975 6.62 -33.29 40.21
C PRO A 975 7.40 -32.25 39.39
N HIS A 976 8.53 -32.62 38.75
CA HIS A 976 9.27 -31.70 37.89
C HIS A 976 8.43 -31.19 36.71
N ARG A 977 7.56 -32.06 36.17
CA ARG A 977 6.68 -31.76 35.02
C ARG A 977 5.48 -30.88 35.38
N GLY A 978 5.30 -30.54 36.66
CA GLY A 978 4.17 -29.72 37.13
C GLY A 978 2.91 -30.54 37.42
N ALA A 979 2.03 -30.00 38.27
CA ALA A 979 0.81 -30.67 38.71
C ALA A 979 -0.19 -30.92 37.57
N GLY A 980 -0.17 -30.10 36.52
CA GLY A 980 -1.03 -30.28 35.34
C GLY A 980 -0.87 -31.63 34.64
N THR A 981 0.31 -32.28 34.77
CA THR A 981 0.57 -33.60 34.20
C THR A 981 0.04 -34.77 35.03
N ALA A 982 -0.50 -34.50 36.23
CA ALA A 982 -1.05 -35.53 37.08
C ALA A 982 -2.30 -36.17 36.45
N HIS A 983 -2.32 -37.50 36.38
CA HIS A 983 -3.52 -38.24 36.03
C HIS A 983 -4.61 -38.00 37.09
N LEU A 984 -5.87 -37.89 36.67
CA LEU A 984 -7.00 -37.57 37.55
C LEU A 984 -7.19 -38.56 38.71
N TRP A 985 -6.70 -39.80 38.56
CA TRP A 985 -6.63 -40.79 39.64
C TRP A 985 -5.92 -40.30 40.91
N TYR A 986 -4.97 -39.37 40.80
CA TYR A 986 -4.33 -38.80 41.99
C TYR A 986 -5.26 -37.86 42.78
N LEU A 987 -6.28 -37.30 42.13
CA LEU A 987 -7.11 -36.20 42.64
C LEU A 987 -8.56 -36.58 42.89
N VAL A 988 -9.09 -37.60 42.19
CA VAL A 988 -10.50 -37.99 42.23
C VAL A 988 -10.66 -39.27 43.05
N ASP A 989 -11.27 -39.16 44.24
CA ASP A 989 -11.46 -40.31 45.14
C ASP A 989 -12.59 -41.24 44.69
N ASP A 990 -13.62 -40.67 44.06
CA ASP A 990 -14.80 -41.39 43.60
C ASP A 990 -14.56 -42.05 42.22
N VAL A 991 -14.64 -43.38 42.20
CA VAL A 991 -14.32 -44.18 41.00
C VAL A 991 -15.36 -43.97 39.88
N GLU A 992 -16.63 -43.71 40.23
CA GLU A 992 -17.67 -43.42 39.25
C GLU A 992 -17.42 -42.06 38.57
N THR A 993 -17.07 -41.04 39.35
CA THR A 993 -16.68 -39.71 38.85
C THR A 993 -15.42 -39.77 37.99
N LEU A 994 -14.40 -40.52 38.41
CA LEU A 994 -13.18 -40.72 37.62
C LEU A 994 -13.49 -41.40 36.28
N HIS A 995 -14.34 -42.43 36.27
CA HIS A 995 -14.76 -43.09 35.04
C HIS A 995 -15.53 -42.15 34.11
N GLN A 996 -16.44 -41.31 34.64
CA GLN A 996 -17.18 -40.32 33.85
C GLN A 996 -16.23 -39.31 33.18
N LEU A 997 -15.22 -38.80 33.89
CA LEU A 997 -14.22 -37.88 33.33
C LEU A 997 -13.36 -38.56 32.24
N LEU A 998 -12.99 -39.83 32.44
CA LEU A 998 -12.26 -40.62 31.45
C LEU A 998 -13.11 -40.96 30.21
N GLU A 999 -14.41 -41.21 30.36
CA GLU A 999 -15.33 -41.38 29.22
C GLU A 999 -15.47 -40.10 28.38
N LEU A 1000 -15.35 -38.93 29.02
CA LEU A 1000 -15.26 -37.64 28.34
C LEU A 1000 -13.88 -37.40 27.70
N GLY A 1001 -12.91 -38.31 27.88
CA GLY A 1001 -11.56 -38.21 27.34
C GLY A 1001 -10.65 -37.23 28.07
N ILE A 1002 -10.96 -36.94 29.34
CA ILE A 1002 -10.17 -36.07 30.22
C ILE A 1002 -9.36 -36.98 31.15
N GLU A 1003 -8.04 -37.01 30.99
CA GLU A 1003 -7.15 -37.93 31.72
C GLU A 1003 -6.30 -37.20 32.78
N HIS A 1004 -5.96 -35.94 32.52
CA HIS A 1004 -5.03 -35.17 33.34
C HIS A 1004 -5.66 -33.93 33.96
N TRP A 1005 -5.11 -33.49 35.10
CA TRP A 1005 -5.55 -32.27 35.80
C TRP A 1005 -5.44 -31.02 34.92
N GLY A 1006 -4.36 -30.85 34.15
CA GLY A 1006 -4.17 -29.69 33.29
C GLY A 1006 -5.30 -29.55 32.25
N GLN A 1007 -5.78 -30.68 31.73
CA GLN A 1007 -6.91 -30.71 30.81
C GLN A 1007 -8.21 -30.28 31.50
N LEU A 1008 -8.52 -30.86 32.66
CA LEU A 1008 -9.71 -30.52 33.42
C LEU A 1008 -9.69 -29.04 33.86
N ASN A 1009 -8.55 -28.56 34.37
CA ASN A 1009 -8.39 -27.17 34.79
C ASN A 1009 -8.57 -26.18 33.63
N ASN A 1010 -8.01 -26.46 32.45
CA ASN A 1010 -8.20 -25.62 31.28
C ASN A 1010 -9.66 -25.60 30.82
N LEU A 1011 -10.38 -26.72 30.90
CA LEU A 1011 -11.83 -26.77 30.64
C LEU A 1011 -12.66 -26.02 31.68
N LEU A 1012 -12.29 -26.08 32.96
CA LEU A 1012 -13.01 -25.36 34.03
C LEU A 1012 -12.78 -23.85 33.97
N GLN A 1013 -11.58 -23.42 33.59
CA GLN A 1013 -11.25 -22.00 33.49
C GLN A 1013 -11.78 -21.35 32.21
N TRP A 1014 -11.69 -22.05 31.07
CA TRP A 1014 -11.91 -21.45 29.75
C TRP A 1014 -12.88 -22.26 28.87
N GLY A 1015 -13.15 -23.51 29.18
CA GLY A 1015 -14.05 -24.34 28.38
C GLY A 1015 -15.53 -24.12 28.69
N ASN A 1016 -16.40 -24.53 27.76
CA ASN A 1016 -17.85 -24.68 27.99
C ASN A 1016 -18.27 -26.15 27.90
N GLY A 1017 -17.36 -27.08 28.18
CA GLY A 1017 -17.60 -28.52 28.05
C GLY A 1017 -18.77 -29.00 28.92
N ASP A 1018 -19.54 -29.95 28.40
CA ASP A 1018 -20.66 -30.56 29.12
C ASP A 1018 -20.14 -31.50 30.23
N LEU A 1019 -19.89 -30.94 31.41
CA LEU A 1019 -19.58 -31.68 32.63
C LEU A 1019 -20.86 -32.04 33.42
N SER A 1020 -22.06 -31.90 32.83
CA SER A 1020 -23.33 -32.08 33.55
C SER A 1020 -23.56 -33.50 34.05
N SER A 1021 -22.84 -34.48 33.50
CA SER A 1021 -22.84 -35.86 33.99
C SER A 1021 -22.08 -36.05 35.31
N VAL A 1022 -21.23 -35.10 35.68
CA VAL A 1022 -20.41 -35.12 36.90
C VAL A 1022 -21.03 -34.24 37.98
N ASP A 1023 -21.07 -34.73 39.21
CA ASP A 1023 -21.60 -33.99 40.36
C ASP A 1023 -20.74 -32.75 40.66
N SER A 1024 -21.37 -31.59 40.80
CA SER A 1024 -20.66 -30.31 41.03
C SER A 1024 -19.86 -30.32 42.33
N ASP A 1025 -20.38 -31.02 43.36
CA ASP A 1025 -19.70 -31.15 44.65
C ASP A 1025 -18.39 -31.95 44.51
N GLN A 1026 -18.32 -32.90 43.57
CA GLN A 1026 -17.10 -33.67 43.29
C GLN A 1026 -16.05 -32.82 42.54
N ILE A 1027 -16.48 -31.97 41.60
CA ILE A 1027 -15.56 -31.05 40.90
C ILE A 1027 -14.87 -30.11 41.90
N THR A 1028 -15.60 -29.54 42.86
CA THR A 1028 -15.01 -28.71 43.91
C THR A 1028 -13.98 -29.47 44.75
N ILE A 1029 -14.25 -30.73 45.10
CA ILE A 1029 -13.28 -31.57 45.83
C ILE A 1029 -12.01 -31.81 45.00
N VAL A 1030 -12.15 -31.99 43.68
CA VAL A 1030 -11.00 -32.18 42.78
C VAL A 1030 -10.17 -30.89 42.66
N GLU A 1031 -10.81 -29.72 42.60
CA GLU A 1031 -10.12 -28.41 42.62
C GLU A 1031 -9.34 -28.19 43.93
N GLU A 1032 -9.94 -28.52 45.07
CA GLU A 1032 -9.29 -28.48 46.39
C GLU A 1032 -8.06 -29.40 46.44
N ASN A 1033 -8.22 -30.65 45.98
CA ASN A 1033 -7.15 -31.64 45.93
C ASN A 1033 -6.04 -31.22 44.96
N ALA A 1034 -6.39 -30.57 43.85
CA ALA A 1034 -5.44 -30.07 42.88
C ALA A 1034 -4.66 -28.84 43.38
N ALA A 1035 -5.32 -27.92 44.10
CA ALA A 1035 -4.65 -26.80 44.76
C ALA A 1035 -3.61 -27.30 45.76
N ALA A 1036 -3.94 -28.35 46.52
CA ALA A 1036 -3.02 -29.02 47.42
C ALA A 1036 -1.88 -29.76 46.69
N LEU A 1037 -2.15 -30.38 45.53
CA LEU A 1037 -1.13 -31.00 44.69
C LEU A 1037 -0.17 -29.96 44.09
N ASN A 1038 -0.66 -28.78 43.68
CA ASN A 1038 0.17 -27.67 43.24
C ASN A 1038 1.13 -27.21 44.36
N GLU A 1039 0.61 -27.01 45.58
CA GLU A 1039 1.44 -26.65 46.73
C GLU A 1039 2.46 -27.76 47.05
N PHE A 1040 2.08 -29.04 46.91
CA PHE A 1040 3.02 -30.16 47.03
C PHE A 1040 4.16 -30.05 46.00
N VAL A 1041 3.83 -29.82 44.72
CA VAL A 1041 4.83 -29.66 43.65
C VAL A 1041 5.75 -28.49 43.94
N ASP A 1042 5.21 -27.33 44.31
CA ASP A 1042 6.00 -26.14 44.62
C ASP A 1042 6.92 -26.36 45.82
N ALA A 1043 6.41 -26.97 46.90
CA ALA A 1043 7.19 -27.31 48.08
C ALA A 1043 8.25 -28.40 47.77
N TRP A 1044 7.93 -29.35 46.90
CA TRP A 1044 8.85 -30.39 46.46
C TRP A 1044 9.97 -29.84 45.56
N LYS A 1045 9.69 -28.87 44.69
CA LYS A 1045 10.71 -28.20 43.86
C LYS A 1045 11.71 -27.38 44.67
N VAL A 1046 11.38 -26.95 45.90
CA VAL A 1046 12.33 -26.22 46.75
C VAL A 1046 13.59 -27.05 47.02
N GLY A 1047 14.75 -26.52 46.61
CA GLY A 1047 16.05 -27.17 46.78
C GLY A 1047 16.34 -28.28 45.77
N ARG A 1048 15.48 -28.46 44.75
CA ARG A 1048 15.67 -29.37 43.62
C ARG A 1048 15.71 -28.52 42.34
N GLY A 1049 16.85 -28.52 41.64
CA GLY A 1049 16.98 -27.78 40.38
C GLY A 1049 16.21 -28.43 39.22
N GLU A 1050 16.12 -27.73 38.09
CA GLU A 1050 15.54 -28.30 36.87
C GLU A 1050 16.34 -29.53 36.38
N PRO A 1051 15.68 -30.53 35.76
CA PRO A 1051 16.38 -31.72 35.30
C PRO A 1051 17.31 -31.39 34.14
N VAL A 1052 18.54 -31.90 34.24
CA VAL A 1052 19.57 -31.77 33.22
C VAL A 1052 19.39 -32.86 32.17
N ASP A 1053 19.04 -32.47 30.95
CA ASP A 1053 18.92 -33.37 29.81
C ASP A 1053 20.08 -33.21 28.82
N ARG A 1054 20.01 -33.94 27.70
CA ARG A 1054 21.04 -33.90 26.67
C ARG A 1054 21.28 -32.50 26.11
N GLU A 1055 20.23 -31.72 25.90
CA GLU A 1055 20.33 -30.37 25.32
C GLU A 1055 21.06 -29.43 26.28
N VAL A 1056 20.75 -29.51 27.58
CA VAL A 1056 21.45 -28.75 28.63
C VAL A 1056 22.93 -29.14 28.70
N LEU A 1057 23.24 -30.44 28.60
CA LEU A 1057 24.62 -30.93 28.60
C LEU A 1057 25.41 -30.46 27.37
N GLU A 1058 24.78 -30.42 26.20
CA GLU A 1058 25.37 -29.91 24.96
C GLU A 1058 25.56 -28.38 25.03
N ALA A 1059 24.56 -27.64 25.50
CA ALA A 1059 24.58 -26.19 25.68
C ALA A 1059 25.64 -25.73 26.70
N SER A 1060 25.91 -26.55 27.72
CA SER A 1060 26.95 -26.24 28.74
C SER A 1060 28.35 -26.07 28.15
N GLY A 1061 28.64 -26.68 26.98
CA GLY A 1061 29.98 -26.75 26.38
C GLY A 1061 31.03 -27.46 27.28
N ALA A 1062 30.62 -27.97 28.43
CA ALA A 1062 31.46 -28.65 29.40
C ALA A 1062 31.68 -30.11 28.98
N VAL A 1063 30.62 -30.76 28.47
CA VAL A 1063 30.64 -32.12 27.92
C VAL A 1063 30.99 -32.07 26.43
N SER A 1064 31.97 -32.86 25.99
CA SER A 1064 32.30 -32.96 24.56
C SER A 1064 31.52 -34.10 23.90
N GLY A 1065 31.33 -34.04 22.57
CA GLY A 1065 30.56 -35.04 21.82
C GLY A 1065 31.03 -36.49 21.94
N ASN A 1066 32.25 -36.76 22.42
CA ASN A 1066 32.72 -38.12 22.70
C ASN A 1066 32.21 -38.69 24.03
N PHE A 1067 31.73 -37.83 24.95
CA PHE A 1067 31.21 -38.20 26.26
C PHE A 1067 29.72 -37.88 26.40
N ILE A 1068 29.11 -37.20 25.42
CA ILE A 1068 27.72 -36.74 25.55
C ILE A 1068 26.74 -37.90 25.73
N ASP A 1069 26.92 -39.00 25.00
CA ASP A 1069 26.04 -40.17 25.13
C ASP A 1069 26.19 -40.85 26.50
N GLU A 1070 27.42 -40.96 27.02
CA GLU A 1070 27.69 -41.56 28.34
C GLU A 1070 27.21 -40.67 29.49
N VAL A 1071 27.37 -39.35 29.38
CA VAL A 1071 26.90 -38.39 30.40
C VAL A 1071 25.39 -38.20 30.33
N THR A 1072 24.78 -38.30 29.14
CA THR A 1072 23.30 -38.32 28.98
C THR A 1072 22.72 -39.57 29.64
N ALA A 1073 23.30 -40.74 29.41
CA ALA A 1073 22.88 -41.97 30.09
C ALA A 1073 23.07 -41.89 31.62
N LEU A 1074 24.10 -41.19 32.09
CA LEU A 1074 24.28 -40.91 33.51
C LEU A 1074 23.18 -39.98 34.04
N ALA A 1075 22.89 -38.89 33.33
CA ALA A 1075 21.82 -37.96 33.66
C ALA A 1075 20.45 -38.66 33.72
N GLU A 1076 20.15 -39.52 32.74
CA GLU A 1076 18.94 -40.36 32.74
C GLU A 1076 18.89 -41.29 33.97
N SER A 1077 20.02 -41.85 34.41
CA SER A 1077 20.04 -42.77 35.55
C SER A 1077 19.84 -42.10 36.91
N VAL A 1078 20.06 -40.79 37.00
CA VAL A 1078 19.80 -39.97 38.20
C VAL A 1078 18.63 -39.00 38.02
N ASN A 1079 17.74 -39.26 37.05
CA ASN A 1079 16.56 -38.44 36.72
C ASN A 1079 16.87 -36.94 36.48
N GLY A 1080 18.06 -36.64 35.95
CA GLY A 1080 18.47 -35.28 35.62
C GLY A 1080 18.94 -34.44 36.82
N ASP A 1081 19.13 -35.00 38.01
CA ASP A 1081 19.61 -34.25 39.18
C ASP A 1081 21.03 -33.71 38.95
N GLY A 1082 21.16 -32.41 38.72
CA GLY A 1082 22.43 -31.74 38.41
C GLY A 1082 23.51 -31.96 39.47
N ARG A 1083 23.14 -32.05 40.76
CA ARG A 1083 24.08 -32.24 41.86
C ARG A 1083 24.60 -33.68 41.88
N GLN A 1084 23.72 -34.66 41.62
CA GLN A 1084 24.12 -36.08 41.52
C GLN A 1084 24.94 -36.36 40.26
N ILE A 1085 24.62 -35.72 39.13
CA ILE A 1085 25.40 -35.83 37.89
C ILE A 1085 26.83 -35.36 38.12
N VAL A 1086 26.99 -34.17 38.70
CA VAL A 1086 28.30 -33.60 39.02
C VAL A 1086 29.05 -34.51 40.02
N GLU A 1087 28.39 -34.97 41.08
CA GLU A 1087 29.00 -35.86 42.07
C GLU A 1087 29.46 -37.20 41.46
N ALA A 1088 28.64 -37.82 40.60
CA ALA A 1088 28.98 -39.06 39.89
C ALA A 1088 30.16 -38.86 38.91
N LEU A 1089 30.24 -37.70 38.24
CA LEU A 1089 31.37 -37.35 37.39
C LEU A 1089 32.65 -37.11 38.20
N HIS A 1090 32.56 -36.53 39.41
CA HIS A 1090 33.70 -36.42 40.33
C HIS A 1090 34.12 -37.75 40.94
N ASN A 1091 33.17 -38.64 41.20
CA ASN A 1091 33.41 -40.01 41.69
C ASN A 1091 33.98 -40.95 40.61
N GLY A 1092 34.03 -40.49 39.35
CA GLY A 1092 34.68 -41.18 38.25
C GLY A 1092 33.83 -42.27 37.59
N GLU A 1093 32.50 -42.16 37.68
CA GLU A 1093 31.57 -43.12 37.07
C GLU A 1093 31.63 -43.10 35.53
N VAL A 1094 32.02 -41.96 34.94
CA VAL A 1094 32.37 -41.86 33.51
C VAL A 1094 33.89 -41.92 33.34
N ASN A 1095 34.36 -42.99 32.69
CA ASN A 1095 35.79 -43.27 32.56
C ASN A 1095 36.51 -42.18 31.74
N ARG A 1096 37.60 -41.63 32.30
CA ARG A 1096 38.45 -40.57 31.70
C ARG A 1096 37.79 -39.19 31.56
N PHE A 1097 36.64 -38.97 32.19
CA PHE A 1097 36.08 -37.63 32.32
C PHE A 1097 36.98 -36.79 33.23
N ARG A 1098 37.28 -35.54 32.84
CA ARG A 1098 38.23 -34.69 33.58
C ARG A 1098 37.49 -33.95 34.69
N SER A 1099 38.01 -34.00 35.93
CA SER A 1099 37.46 -33.24 37.07
C SER A 1099 37.25 -31.75 36.74
N GLY A 1100 38.20 -31.10 36.07
CA GLY A 1100 38.07 -29.69 35.66
C GLY A 1100 37.02 -29.41 34.56
N LYS A 1101 36.44 -30.43 33.94
CA LYS A 1101 35.25 -30.32 33.08
C LYS A 1101 33.97 -30.57 33.87
N ALA A 1102 34.02 -31.40 34.91
CA ALA A 1102 32.92 -31.55 35.87
C ALA A 1102 32.71 -30.25 36.67
N ASP A 1103 33.78 -29.61 37.15
CA ASP A 1103 33.71 -28.30 37.83
C ASP A 1103 33.05 -27.22 36.95
N LYS A 1104 33.34 -27.24 35.64
CA LYS A 1104 32.73 -26.30 34.66
C LYS A 1104 31.26 -26.59 34.40
N LEU A 1105 30.89 -27.88 34.39
CA LEU A 1105 29.50 -28.28 34.27
C LEU A 1105 28.75 -27.87 35.54
N GLU A 1106 29.32 -28.09 36.73
CA GLU A 1106 28.77 -27.64 38.01
C GLU A 1106 28.51 -26.13 38.04
N THR A 1107 29.50 -25.32 37.65
CA THR A 1107 29.31 -23.85 37.58
C THR A 1107 28.19 -23.46 36.63
N TYR A 1108 28.13 -24.09 35.44
CA TYR A 1108 27.06 -23.82 34.47
C TYR A 1108 25.68 -24.22 35.00
N LEU A 1109 25.58 -25.37 35.66
CA LEU A 1109 24.33 -25.86 36.22
C LEU A 1109 23.85 -25.02 37.41
N GLU A 1110 24.77 -24.49 38.24
CA GLU A 1110 24.44 -23.54 39.31
C GLU A 1110 23.99 -22.17 38.76
N GLU A 1111 24.70 -21.62 37.78
CA GLU A 1111 24.39 -20.30 37.19
C GLU A 1111 23.05 -20.28 36.44
N ASN A 1112 22.63 -21.42 35.89
CA ASN A 1112 21.39 -21.54 35.10
C ASN A 1112 20.25 -22.24 35.87
N GLY A 1113 20.37 -22.44 37.19
CA GLY A 1113 19.27 -22.93 38.03
C GLY A 1113 19.00 -24.44 37.99
N TYR A 1114 19.86 -25.23 37.36
CA TYR A 1114 19.80 -26.69 37.37
C TYR A 1114 20.36 -27.30 38.67
N ILE A 1115 21.13 -26.52 39.45
CA ILE A 1115 21.51 -26.83 40.84
C ILE A 1115 21.03 -25.69 41.73
N GLU A 1116 20.01 -25.96 42.55
CA GLU A 1116 19.47 -24.97 43.49
C GLU A 1116 20.31 -24.96 44.80
N PRO A 1117 20.76 -23.78 45.28
CA PRO A 1117 21.57 -23.67 46.50
C PRO A 1117 20.79 -23.86 47.81
N ARG A 1118 19.45 -23.88 47.77
CA ARG A 1118 18.61 -24.11 48.95
C ARG A 1118 18.59 -25.60 49.33
N ASP A 1119 18.51 -25.88 50.62
CA ASP A 1119 18.29 -27.24 51.10
C ASP A 1119 16.85 -27.69 50.76
N THR A 1120 16.68 -28.98 50.48
CA THR A 1120 15.36 -29.57 50.24
C THR A 1120 14.50 -29.53 51.51
N LEU A 1121 13.20 -29.29 51.34
CA LEU A 1121 12.25 -29.36 52.45
C LEU A 1121 12.08 -30.81 52.92
N ASP A 1122 12.00 -31.00 54.23
CA ASP A 1122 11.67 -32.30 54.80
C ASP A 1122 10.17 -32.63 54.60
N GLN A 1123 9.83 -33.92 54.65
CA GLN A 1123 8.44 -34.37 54.44
C GLN A 1123 7.45 -33.76 55.44
N GLY A 1124 7.88 -33.43 56.67
CA GLY A 1124 7.04 -32.76 57.66
C GLY A 1124 6.72 -31.31 57.28
N GLN A 1125 7.67 -30.61 56.66
CA GLN A 1125 7.50 -29.26 56.15
C GLN A 1125 6.61 -29.23 54.90
N ILE A 1126 6.80 -30.15 53.95
CA ILE A 1126 5.94 -30.29 52.77
C ILE A 1126 4.51 -30.61 53.23
N ARG A 1127 4.33 -31.59 54.11
CA ARG A 1127 3.03 -31.96 54.69
C ARG A 1127 2.33 -30.79 55.39
N ALA A 1128 3.08 -29.94 56.11
CA ALA A 1128 2.49 -28.78 56.79
C ALA A 1128 1.94 -27.74 55.80
N ARG A 1129 2.62 -27.52 54.67
CA ARG A 1129 2.18 -26.59 53.62
C ARG A 1129 0.96 -27.09 52.86
N VAL A 1130 0.94 -28.38 52.51
CA VAL A 1130 -0.23 -29.00 51.86
C VAL A 1130 -1.47 -28.92 52.75
N ILE A 1131 -1.34 -29.15 54.06
CA ILE A 1131 -2.44 -28.97 55.03
C ILE A 1131 -2.91 -27.51 55.10
N GLU A 1132 -1.97 -26.56 55.09
CA GLU A 1132 -2.29 -25.13 55.11
C GLU A 1132 -3.06 -24.74 53.85
N ARG A 1133 -2.65 -25.24 52.67
CA ARG A 1133 -3.35 -25.00 51.41
C ARG A 1133 -4.78 -25.53 51.40
N TYR A 1134 -5.02 -26.75 51.87
CA TYR A 1134 -6.38 -27.28 52.02
C TYR A 1134 -7.25 -26.41 52.95
N VAL A 1135 -6.67 -25.86 54.03
CA VAL A 1135 -7.40 -24.98 54.96
C VAL A 1135 -7.74 -23.65 54.30
N ASP A 1136 -6.87 -23.12 53.44
CA ASP A 1136 -7.11 -21.89 52.68
C ASP A 1136 -8.24 -22.06 51.65
N GLU A 1137 -8.38 -23.24 51.06
CA GLU A 1137 -9.52 -23.60 50.19
C GLU A 1137 -10.83 -23.88 50.95
N GLY A 1138 -10.81 -23.81 52.30
CA GLY A 1138 -12.01 -23.94 53.14
C GLY A 1138 -12.25 -25.32 53.75
N VAL A 1139 -11.33 -26.27 53.56
CA VAL A 1139 -11.42 -27.62 54.15
C VAL A 1139 -11.13 -27.56 55.65
N SER A 1140 -11.91 -28.32 56.44
CA SER A 1140 -11.72 -28.35 57.90
C SER A 1140 -10.35 -28.92 58.28
N ARG A 1141 -9.72 -28.42 59.35
CA ARG A 1141 -8.33 -28.81 59.68
C ARG A 1141 -8.12 -30.31 59.96
N ASP A 1142 -9.15 -31.01 60.43
CA ASP A 1142 -9.05 -32.45 60.66
C ASP A 1142 -9.19 -33.22 59.33
N GLU A 1143 -10.10 -32.79 58.46
CA GLU A 1143 -10.26 -33.35 57.11
C GLU A 1143 -9.06 -33.04 56.19
N ALA A 1144 -8.49 -31.83 56.27
CA ALA A 1144 -7.29 -31.43 55.53
C ALA A 1144 -6.09 -32.33 55.84
N LYS A 1145 -5.96 -32.83 57.09
CA LYS A 1145 -4.91 -33.78 57.46
C LYS A 1145 -5.15 -35.14 56.82
N ASP A 1146 -6.38 -35.64 56.89
CA ASP A 1146 -6.74 -36.94 56.35
C ASP A 1146 -6.56 -36.96 54.81
N ARG A 1147 -7.02 -35.91 54.12
CA ARG A 1147 -6.82 -35.74 52.66
C ARG A 1147 -5.36 -35.54 52.27
N THR A 1148 -4.57 -34.83 53.08
CA THR A 1148 -3.11 -34.71 52.84
C THR A 1148 -2.42 -36.06 52.96
N ASP A 1149 -2.76 -36.86 53.98
CA ASP A 1149 -2.16 -38.19 54.17
C ASP A 1149 -2.55 -39.13 53.02
N GLU A 1150 -3.79 -39.04 52.53
CA GLU A 1150 -4.26 -39.79 51.37
C GLU A 1150 -3.54 -39.37 50.07
N LEU A 1151 -3.46 -38.08 49.76
CA LEU A 1151 -2.76 -37.56 48.58
C LEU A 1151 -1.27 -37.95 48.60
N LEU A 1152 -0.56 -37.74 49.72
CA LEU A 1152 0.86 -38.11 49.84
C LEU A 1152 1.08 -39.63 49.76
N SER A 1153 0.13 -40.44 50.23
CA SER A 1153 0.21 -41.90 50.10
C SER A 1153 0.11 -42.36 48.65
N ARG A 1154 -0.73 -41.73 47.84
CA ARG A 1154 -0.88 -42.01 46.40
C ARG A 1154 0.37 -41.61 45.63
N LEU A 1155 1.02 -40.52 46.03
CA LEU A 1155 2.28 -40.04 45.45
C LEU A 1155 3.51 -40.86 45.86
N GLY A 1156 3.37 -41.82 46.77
CA GLY A 1156 4.47 -42.68 47.24
C GLY A 1156 5.43 -42.02 48.23
N GLU A 1157 5.03 -40.90 48.85
CA GLU A 1157 5.82 -40.07 49.78
C GLU A 1157 5.47 -40.32 51.26
N SER A 1158 4.94 -41.50 51.60
CA SER A 1158 4.46 -41.86 52.95
C SER A 1158 5.53 -41.96 54.04
#